data_AF-A0A0G1XX88-F1
#
_entry.id   AF-A0A0G1XX88-F1
#
_cell.length_a   1.000
_cell.length_b   1.000
_cell.length_c   1.000
_cell.angle_alpha   90.00
_cell.angle_beta   90.00
_cell.angle_gamma   90.00
#
_symmetry.space_group_name_H-M   'P 1'
#
loop_
_entity.id
_entity.type
_entity.pdbx_description
1 polymer ?
#
loop_
_entity_poly.entity_id
_entity_poly.type
_entity_poly.pdbx_seq_one_letter_code
_entity_poly.pdbx_strand_id
1 'polypeptide(L)'
;MTITNSSTRLVALATGVAVALALMGAVAIAPAQAAALTQAQIQSIVSLLASFGADSATIANVTAALQGQATPGTGGSAGACPALSRDLQQGSSGADVKALQVFLNGSASTQLAVTGAGSPGNESIYFGPITKAAAMKFQAANNVAPVAGYVGPITRAAIAAVCGTTPSPTPTPTPTPGTGVSVSAAIQPMNGLAPDNANRIPFTNFTLTAGNDGDVTINSITVERQGAANDAIFAGVVLLDASTGAQVGIARTLNSNHQATIGDTVVIPRGTSKTFTVAGNRADTNSHAGEVASLAVVAVNTSAAVSGSLPITGASHTVNETLSIGTISTTTSAFDPAAAQTKNLGDTAVRFTGQRFTAGSAEDLKLHSLRWRQVGTVGPSDLANVQTLIDGTVYPTTVDSSGKYYTSVFPGGISIPKGNTIDIHVRGDIVGANSASRTVDFDIDKSTDIYFVGQTYGFGIGMSHSTSTPWTSGYVTTINAATVNLIGKAAEVPAQNIAVQVANQPLGGFVTDFKGEGVTMTQMIFNISYGTNADSNASELLTSISIVDENGKIVAGPVDASASGGLQVATFSDSVTFPTGRHVFSLKGKLPSTVSNNQTVSASTTPSGWSGRTGAITGNTISITQGNFSMNTMTVKTGSVTASVSGTPAAQNVVAGVIGFTAANIIFDAGQSGEDVRFNSAQFRYTDGMTTDVSNCVAYDGSQRLNDTSVNPSSTAAHTFTFDTALVVPKGTTKTVAIKCDIPGSATASDTFAWGVTDGDTISGTGIGSGSSIAASITTGGNTMTIAGSGALTVSRDASAPSYTIAVAGVSNSLLNIIRFDGTNEDQKLDRVALEMANGASTSTPSNINKVTLWDGATKVGEAIFTSRYATSTIGTCTGCGTVTIPANGYKVITVKGDLAGIGTGQATTTNGLLLEVEYDGNDTTGTRSIGQASGTTINQGSATDTDGAGIRIFRDVPTVAQYSSGACSSLGTLITGTAQAVHCFSVTASNTGNPNGIGLYKFTVNVATSANSAVTGTTSVENLDIYAYTDSAMSQAVSGYTDGLVFDGTDGQIIAGDNSAVLSSVLQVPAGSTYYFKVVLDVALTAGTGTFSGSLTTKLVGDAAYPHLGGPLTAKAATVDGNGGGNDDFIWSPNATTTSTAHNLDWTNGYGISGLPSAGLSGQTLSK
;
A
#
# COMPACT_ATOMS: atom_id res chain seq x y z
N MET A 1 8.75 -53.43 -50.81
CA MET A 1 10.04 -53.80 -50.18
C MET A 1 9.93 -53.32 -48.74
N THR A 2 9.48 -54.10 -47.74
CA THR A 2 9.39 -55.55 -47.52
C THR A 2 8.26 -55.74 -46.47
N ILE A 3 7.01 -56.01 -46.84
CA ILE A 3 6.28 -57.30 -46.91
C ILE A 3 6.55 -58.27 -45.75
N THR A 4 5.55 -58.52 -44.89
CA THR A 4 4.85 -59.82 -44.67
C THR A 4 3.86 -59.68 -43.50
N ASN A 5 2.55 -59.76 -43.75
CA ASN A 5 1.68 -60.96 -43.73
C ASN A 5 1.38 -61.48 -42.32
N SER A 6 0.21 -62.02 -41.98
CA SER A 6 -1.13 -62.13 -42.55
C SER A 6 -1.82 -63.21 -41.68
N SER A 7 -3.15 -63.10 -41.52
CA SER A 7 -4.08 -64.24 -41.40
C SER A 7 -3.95 -65.21 -40.20
N THR A 8 -4.93 -66.01 -39.79
CA THR A 8 -6.40 -66.09 -39.84
C THR A 8 -6.75 -67.36 -39.06
N ARG A 9 -7.95 -67.36 -38.45
CA ARG A 9 -8.86 -68.53 -38.24
C ARG A 9 -8.40 -69.66 -37.29
N LEU A 10 -9.29 -70.06 -36.38
CA LEU A 10 -10.23 -71.20 -36.53
C LEU A 10 -11.02 -71.34 -35.21
N VAL A 11 -12.35 -71.23 -35.18
CA VAL A 11 -13.35 -72.30 -35.41
C VAL A 11 -13.58 -73.21 -34.17
N ALA A 12 -14.71 -72.93 -33.51
CA ALA A 12 -15.83 -73.85 -33.26
C ALA A 12 -15.88 -74.84 -32.08
N LEU A 13 -17.10 -74.86 -31.50
CA LEU A 13 -17.89 -76.00 -30.99
C LEU A 13 -17.30 -76.80 -29.81
N ALA A 14 -18.05 -77.39 -28.87
CA ALA A 14 -19.45 -77.45 -28.49
C ALA A 14 -19.53 -78.42 -27.29
N THR A 15 -20.61 -78.33 -26.48
CA THR A 15 -21.30 -79.44 -25.75
C THR A 15 -20.49 -80.29 -24.74
N GLY A 16 -20.96 -80.69 -23.57
CA GLY A 16 -22.28 -80.66 -22.93
C GLY A 16 -22.34 -81.76 -21.83
N VAL A 17 -23.04 -81.45 -20.74
CA VAL A 17 -23.99 -82.30 -19.96
C VAL A 17 -23.49 -83.53 -19.13
N ALA A 18 -24.19 -83.70 -17.99
CA ALA A 18 -24.50 -84.91 -17.18
C ALA A 18 -23.74 -85.00 -15.83
N VAL A 19 -24.32 -84.89 -14.62
CA VAL A 19 -25.54 -85.42 -13.93
C VAL A 19 -25.22 -86.58 -12.96
N ALA A 20 -25.72 -86.42 -11.72
CA ALA A 20 -26.22 -87.42 -10.75
C ALA A 20 -25.37 -87.99 -9.57
N LEU A 21 -25.93 -87.72 -8.38
CA LEU A 21 -26.26 -88.61 -7.23
C LEU A 21 -25.19 -89.15 -6.25
N ALA A 22 -25.21 -88.53 -5.06
CA ALA A 22 -25.52 -89.10 -3.73
C ALA A 22 -24.78 -90.33 -3.18
N LEU A 23 -24.13 -90.14 -2.01
CA LEU A 23 -24.21 -91.08 -0.87
C LEU A 23 -23.92 -90.33 0.46
N MET A 24 -24.75 -90.59 1.47
CA MET A 24 -24.70 -90.01 2.83
C MET A 24 -23.70 -90.72 3.75
N GLY A 25 -23.20 -90.00 4.78
CA GLY A 25 -23.09 -90.57 6.13
C GLY A 25 -21.73 -90.56 6.85
N ALA A 26 -21.44 -89.41 7.50
CA ALA A 26 -20.74 -89.24 8.79
C ALA A 26 -19.27 -89.69 8.98
N VAL A 27 -18.37 -88.73 9.22
CA VAL A 27 -17.69 -88.44 10.52
C VAL A 27 -16.57 -87.39 10.28
N ALA A 28 -16.58 -86.33 11.10
CA ALA A 28 -15.51 -85.35 11.39
C ALA A 28 -14.63 -84.83 10.23
N ILE A 29 -14.84 -83.57 9.81
CA ILE A 29 -14.03 -82.92 8.76
C ILE A 29 -13.24 -81.72 9.33
N ALA A 30 -11.92 -81.81 9.20
CA ALA A 30 -10.99 -80.68 9.21
C ALA A 30 -11.25 -79.77 7.99
N PRO A 31 -10.93 -78.46 8.05
CA PRO A 31 -11.09 -77.58 6.88
C PRO A 31 -10.09 -77.97 5.78
N ALA A 32 -10.64 -78.31 4.61
CA ALA A 32 -9.93 -78.61 3.39
C ALA A 32 -9.30 -77.35 2.76
N GLN A 33 -8.08 -77.49 2.23
CA GLN A 33 -7.47 -76.48 1.36
C GLN A 33 -8.12 -76.52 -0.03
N ALA A 34 -8.60 -75.37 -0.50
CA ALA A 34 -9.08 -75.19 -1.86
C ALA A 34 -7.90 -75.18 -2.86
N ALA A 35 -8.05 -75.88 -3.99
CA ALA A 35 -7.09 -75.85 -5.09
C ALA A 35 -7.06 -74.45 -5.73
N ALA A 36 -5.92 -73.77 -5.69
CA ALA A 36 -5.71 -72.46 -6.30
C ALA A 36 -5.40 -72.58 -7.81
N LEU A 37 -5.80 -71.56 -8.59
CA LEU A 37 -5.44 -71.42 -10.00
C LEU A 37 -3.92 -71.31 -10.17
N THR A 38 -3.36 -71.95 -11.19
CA THR A 38 -1.93 -71.84 -11.51
C THR A 38 -1.62 -70.48 -12.15
N GLN A 39 -0.39 -69.97 -11.98
CA GLN A 39 0.01 -68.66 -12.50
C GLN A 39 -0.14 -68.54 -14.03
N ALA A 40 -0.01 -69.65 -14.76
CA ALA A 40 -0.25 -69.70 -16.20
C ALA A 40 -1.73 -69.51 -16.57
N GLN A 41 -2.66 -70.03 -15.75
CA GLN A 41 -4.10 -69.82 -15.93
C GLN A 41 -4.50 -68.36 -15.65
N ILE A 42 -3.90 -67.75 -14.63
CA ILE A 42 -4.13 -66.33 -14.29
C ILE A 42 -3.65 -65.42 -15.43
N GLN A 43 -2.45 -65.66 -15.97
CA GLN A 43 -1.91 -64.89 -17.11
C GLN A 43 -2.74 -65.06 -18.39
N SER A 44 -3.33 -66.23 -18.61
CA SER A 44 -4.21 -66.49 -19.76
C SER A 44 -5.53 -65.70 -19.65
N ILE A 45 -6.11 -65.61 -18.44
CA ILE A 45 -7.34 -64.83 -18.18
C ILE A 45 -7.07 -63.33 -18.28
N VAL A 46 -5.95 -62.86 -17.76
CA VAL A 46 -5.53 -61.44 -17.84
C VAL A 46 -5.26 -61.03 -19.29
N SER A 47 -4.60 -61.87 -20.07
CA SER A 47 -4.34 -61.61 -21.49
C SER A 47 -5.62 -61.58 -22.32
N LEU A 48 -6.61 -62.42 -21.98
CA LEU A 48 -7.93 -62.41 -22.62
C LEU A 48 -8.71 -61.11 -22.30
N LEU A 49 -8.68 -60.63 -21.06
CA LEU A 49 -9.30 -59.35 -20.66
C LEU A 49 -8.65 -58.14 -21.34
N ALA A 50 -7.32 -58.14 -21.45
CA ALA A 50 -6.59 -57.10 -22.19
C ALA A 50 -6.96 -57.11 -23.68
N SER A 51 -7.21 -58.28 -24.28
CA SER A 51 -7.61 -58.39 -25.68
C SER A 51 -9.00 -57.81 -26.00
N PHE A 52 -9.85 -57.63 -24.98
CA PHE A 52 -11.15 -56.96 -25.08
C PHE A 52 -11.10 -55.46 -24.72
N GLY A 53 -9.91 -54.89 -24.50
CA GLY A 53 -9.76 -53.46 -24.19
C GLY A 53 -10.14 -53.08 -22.76
N ALA A 54 -10.15 -54.04 -21.82
CA ALA A 54 -10.36 -53.74 -20.40
C ALA A 54 -9.25 -52.80 -19.89
N ASP A 55 -9.63 -51.78 -19.12
CA ASP A 55 -8.69 -50.81 -18.57
C ASP A 55 -7.79 -51.42 -17.49
N SER A 56 -6.66 -50.75 -17.21
CA SER A 56 -5.63 -51.27 -16.30
C SER A 56 -6.11 -51.50 -14.86
N ALA A 57 -7.12 -50.77 -14.39
CA ALA A 57 -7.66 -50.94 -13.03
C ALA A 57 -8.57 -52.16 -12.95
N THR A 58 -9.38 -52.40 -13.98
CA THR A 58 -10.20 -53.61 -14.09
C THR A 58 -9.31 -54.86 -14.19
N ILE A 59 -8.24 -54.81 -14.99
CA ILE A 59 -7.27 -55.91 -15.10
C ILE A 59 -6.56 -56.17 -13.76
N ALA A 60 -6.16 -55.12 -13.03
CA ALA A 60 -5.52 -55.26 -11.73
C ALA A 60 -6.46 -55.90 -10.68
N ASN A 61 -7.74 -55.50 -10.66
CA ASN A 61 -8.73 -56.04 -9.73
C ASN A 61 -9.04 -57.52 -10.01
N VAL A 62 -9.14 -57.91 -11.28
CA VAL A 62 -9.34 -59.32 -11.65
C VAL A 62 -8.08 -60.15 -11.37
N THR A 63 -6.89 -59.60 -11.60
CA THR A 63 -5.62 -60.26 -11.27
C THR A 63 -5.50 -60.52 -9.76
N ALA A 64 -5.87 -59.53 -8.93
CA ALA A 64 -5.87 -59.66 -7.48
C ALA A 64 -6.88 -60.73 -7.00
N ALA A 65 -8.09 -60.75 -7.57
CA ALA A 65 -9.11 -61.75 -7.25
C ALA A 65 -8.67 -63.18 -7.62
N LEU A 66 -8.03 -63.36 -8.78
CA LEU A 66 -7.57 -64.68 -9.25
C LEU A 66 -6.35 -65.20 -8.48
N GLN A 67 -5.56 -64.31 -7.87
CA GLN A 67 -4.44 -64.66 -7.00
C GLN A 67 -4.84 -64.84 -5.53
N GLY A 68 -6.14 -64.77 -5.21
CA GLY A 68 -6.64 -64.90 -3.85
C GLY A 68 -6.24 -63.74 -2.93
N GLN A 69 -5.85 -62.60 -3.49
CA GLN A 69 -5.64 -61.39 -2.71
C GLN A 69 -6.98 -60.69 -2.46
N ALA A 70 -7.17 -60.16 -1.25
CA ALA A 70 -8.36 -59.39 -0.93
C ALA A 70 -8.49 -58.22 -1.90
N THR A 71 -9.54 -58.23 -2.71
CA THR A 71 -9.89 -57.11 -3.59
C THR A 71 -10.28 -55.91 -2.74
N PRO A 72 -9.80 -54.69 -3.05
CA PRO A 72 -10.29 -53.48 -2.41
C PRO A 72 -11.75 -53.30 -2.84
N GLY A 73 -12.67 -53.52 -1.91
CA GLY A 73 -14.04 -53.09 -2.08
C GLY A 73 -14.05 -51.61 -2.40
N THR A 74 -14.78 -51.21 -3.44
CA THR A 74 -15.18 -49.84 -3.72
C THR A 74 -16.12 -49.37 -2.60
N GLY A 75 -15.51 -49.06 -1.46
CA GLY A 75 -16.05 -48.31 -0.36
C GLY A 75 -14.93 -47.39 0.05
N GLY A 76 -14.90 -46.17 -0.51
CA GLY A 76 -14.03 -45.12 -0.05
C GLY A 76 -14.38 -44.82 1.40
N SER A 77 -13.69 -45.47 2.33
CA SER A 77 -13.67 -45.07 3.72
C SER A 77 -13.12 -43.66 3.76
N ALA A 78 -13.97 -42.68 4.09
CA ALA A 78 -13.53 -41.36 4.48
C ALA A 78 -12.37 -41.50 5.49
N GLY A 79 -11.26 -40.82 5.24
CA GLY A 79 -10.19 -40.70 6.23
C GLY A 79 -10.79 -40.20 7.55
N ALA A 80 -10.35 -40.75 8.67
CA ALA A 80 -10.92 -40.46 9.99
C ALA A 80 -11.13 -38.95 10.21
N CYS A 81 -12.37 -38.57 10.51
CA CYS A 81 -12.77 -37.18 10.63
C CYS A 81 -12.06 -36.46 11.78
N PRO A 82 -11.32 -35.37 11.52
CA PRO A 82 -10.47 -34.77 12.53
C PRO A 82 -11.29 -33.79 13.38
N ALA A 83 -11.31 -34.02 14.70
CA ALA A 83 -11.88 -33.07 15.66
C ALA A 83 -10.89 -31.92 15.91
N LEU A 84 -10.91 -30.92 15.02
CA LEU A 84 -10.03 -29.74 15.11
C LEU A 84 -10.63 -28.69 16.04
N SER A 85 -9.98 -28.41 17.17
CA SER A 85 -10.43 -27.41 18.16
C SER A 85 -9.75 -26.04 18.03
N ARG A 86 -8.72 -25.92 17.19
CA ARG A 86 -7.98 -24.67 16.93
C ARG A 86 -7.68 -24.51 15.44
N ASP A 87 -7.25 -23.30 15.08
CA ASP A 87 -6.84 -22.97 13.73
C ASP A 87 -5.46 -23.58 13.42
N LEU A 88 -5.28 -24.12 12.20
CA LEU A 88 -4.04 -24.71 11.74
C LEU A 88 -3.52 -24.01 10.48
N GLN A 89 -2.22 -23.78 10.45
CA GLN A 89 -1.51 -23.11 9.35
C GLN A 89 -0.10 -23.68 9.16
N GLN A 90 0.56 -23.31 8.07
CA GLN A 90 1.97 -23.69 7.84
C GLN A 90 2.86 -23.30 9.03
N GLY A 91 3.63 -24.27 9.53
CA GLY A 91 4.41 -24.16 10.77
C GLY A 91 3.73 -24.72 12.02
N SER A 92 2.43 -25.02 11.97
CA SER A 92 1.72 -25.68 13.07
C SER A 92 2.27 -27.09 13.30
N SER A 93 2.38 -27.51 14.55
CA SER A 93 2.69 -28.89 14.90
C SER A 93 1.69 -29.45 15.93
N GLY A 94 1.43 -30.75 15.91
CA GLY A 94 0.56 -31.42 16.89
C GLY A 94 -0.21 -32.62 16.36
N ALA A 95 -0.94 -33.29 17.26
CA ALA A 95 -1.78 -34.44 16.92
C ALA A 95 -2.96 -34.08 16.00
N ASP A 96 -3.45 -32.83 16.10
CA ASP A 96 -4.49 -32.25 15.24
C ASP A 96 -4.01 -32.05 13.80
N VAL A 97 -2.74 -31.67 13.61
CA VAL A 97 -2.10 -31.63 12.29
C VAL A 97 -2.02 -33.03 11.70
N LYS A 98 -1.59 -34.03 12.49
CA LYS A 98 -1.55 -35.41 12.02
C LYS A 98 -2.95 -35.92 11.65
N ALA A 99 -3.97 -35.61 12.44
CA ALA A 99 -5.36 -35.97 12.15
C ALA A 99 -5.88 -35.29 10.86
N LEU A 100 -5.55 -34.02 10.64
CA LEU A 100 -5.85 -33.32 9.39
C LEU A 100 -5.17 -33.99 8.18
N GLN A 101 -3.91 -34.40 8.31
CA GLN A 101 -3.19 -35.11 7.23
C GLN A 101 -3.83 -36.45 6.90
N VAL A 102 -4.23 -37.22 7.91
CA VAL A 102 -4.95 -38.49 7.73
C VAL A 102 -6.28 -38.28 7.00
N PHE A 103 -7.03 -37.24 7.37
CA PHE A 103 -8.27 -36.87 6.70
C PHE A 103 -8.06 -36.51 5.22
N LEU A 104 -7.08 -35.64 4.94
CA LEU A 104 -6.76 -35.20 3.58
C LEU A 104 -6.22 -36.34 2.71
N ASN A 105 -5.48 -37.29 3.28
CA ASN A 105 -5.04 -38.51 2.59
C ASN A 105 -6.18 -39.49 2.29
N GLY A 106 -7.36 -39.30 2.90
CA GLY A 106 -8.55 -40.11 2.65
C GLY A 106 -9.21 -39.87 1.28
N SER A 107 -8.79 -38.84 0.54
CA SER A 107 -9.23 -38.60 -0.84
C SER A 107 -8.04 -38.46 -1.78
N ALA A 108 -8.12 -39.11 -2.95
CA ALA A 108 -7.12 -38.99 -4.01
C ALA A 108 -6.94 -37.54 -4.50
N SER A 109 -7.98 -36.70 -4.41
CA SER A 109 -7.92 -35.30 -4.82
C SER A 109 -7.18 -34.40 -3.82
N THR A 110 -7.09 -34.81 -2.55
CA THR A 110 -6.44 -34.04 -1.47
C THR A 110 -5.23 -34.74 -0.87
N GLN A 111 -4.82 -35.89 -1.42
CA GLN A 111 -3.67 -36.65 -0.95
C GLN A 111 -2.40 -35.80 -0.92
N LEU A 112 -1.66 -35.89 0.18
CA LEU A 112 -0.45 -35.12 0.40
C LEU A 112 0.71 -35.67 -0.44
N ALA A 113 0.98 -36.97 -0.33
CA ALA A 113 2.06 -37.65 -1.05
C ALA A 113 1.74 -39.14 -1.30
N VAL A 114 2.36 -39.74 -2.32
CA VAL A 114 2.22 -41.17 -2.64
C VAL A 114 3.22 -42.03 -1.84
N THR A 115 4.43 -41.51 -1.58
CA THR A 115 5.45 -42.15 -0.74
C THR A 115 6.16 -41.10 0.14
N GLY A 116 6.83 -41.54 1.22
CA GLY A 116 7.58 -40.65 2.11
C GLY A 116 6.71 -39.91 3.14
N ALA A 117 7.28 -38.90 3.80
CA ALA A 117 6.62 -38.15 4.87
C ALA A 117 5.34 -37.45 4.37
N GLY A 118 4.21 -37.71 5.04
CA GLY A 118 2.90 -37.19 4.65
C GLY A 118 2.08 -38.15 3.75
N SER A 119 2.64 -39.27 3.28
CA SER A 119 1.86 -40.30 2.58
C SER A 119 0.94 -41.09 3.53
N PRO A 120 -0.10 -41.79 3.04
CA PRO A 120 -0.97 -42.62 3.88
C PRO A 120 -0.18 -43.58 4.78
N GLY A 121 -0.35 -43.48 6.10
CA GLY A 121 0.39 -44.27 7.09
C GLY A 121 1.75 -43.70 7.51
N ASN A 122 2.22 -42.63 6.86
CA ASN A 122 3.44 -41.89 7.18
C ASN A 122 3.14 -40.40 7.47
N GLU A 123 1.94 -40.08 7.98
CA GLU A 123 1.55 -38.71 8.33
C GLU A 123 2.43 -38.15 9.45
N SER A 124 2.83 -36.89 9.28
CA SER A 124 3.66 -36.16 10.23
C SER A 124 2.80 -35.36 11.20
N ILE A 125 3.42 -34.92 12.30
CA ILE A 125 2.80 -33.94 13.20
C ILE A 125 3.05 -32.50 12.74
N TYR A 126 3.69 -32.24 11.60
CA TYR A 126 4.10 -30.90 11.15
C TYR A 126 3.32 -30.45 9.91
N PHE A 127 2.75 -29.25 9.96
CA PHE A 127 1.99 -28.66 8.86
C PHE A 127 2.97 -27.92 7.94
N GLY A 128 3.46 -28.63 6.93
CA GLY A 128 4.39 -28.09 5.94
C GLY A 128 3.71 -27.60 4.65
N PRO A 129 4.52 -27.23 3.63
CA PRO A 129 4.01 -26.81 2.31
C PRO A 129 3.07 -27.82 1.66
N ILE A 130 3.32 -29.13 1.83
CA ILE A 130 2.52 -30.21 1.23
C ILE A 130 1.12 -30.27 1.88
N THR A 131 1.03 -30.15 3.21
CA THR A 131 -0.25 -30.08 3.93
C THR A 131 -1.04 -28.82 3.56
N LYS A 132 -0.35 -27.69 3.35
CA LYS A 132 -0.97 -26.45 2.87
C LYS A 132 -1.61 -26.63 1.49
N ALA A 133 -0.89 -27.24 0.56
CA ALA A 133 -1.39 -27.52 -0.78
C ALA A 133 -2.60 -28.46 -0.75
N ALA A 134 -2.57 -29.50 0.09
CA ALA A 134 -3.70 -30.41 0.29
C ALA A 134 -4.93 -29.70 0.89
N ALA A 135 -4.73 -28.81 1.87
CA ALA A 135 -5.79 -28.00 2.45
C ALA A 135 -6.40 -27.03 1.43
N MET A 136 -5.60 -26.43 0.55
CA MET A 136 -6.09 -25.59 -0.56
C MET A 136 -6.96 -26.40 -1.53
N LYS A 137 -6.55 -27.62 -1.89
CA LYS A 137 -7.37 -28.51 -2.74
C LYS A 137 -8.70 -28.87 -2.07
N PHE A 138 -8.69 -29.16 -0.77
CA PHE A 138 -9.92 -29.40 -0.01
C PHE A 138 -10.83 -28.18 0.01
N GLN A 139 -10.28 -26.99 0.25
CA GLN A 139 -11.02 -25.73 0.26
C GLN A 139 -11.67 -25.42 -1.10
N ALA A 140 -10.90 -25.58 -2.19
CA ALA A 140 -11.41 -25.42 -3.54
C ALA A 140 -12.53 -26.42 -3.87
N ALA A 141 -12.39 -27.68 -3.45
CA ALA A 141 -13.39 -28.72 -3.66
C ALA A 141 -14.67 -28.53 -2.85
N ASN A 142 -14.61 -27.79 -1.73
CA ASN A 142 -15.75 -27.58 -0.82
C ASN A 142 -16.21 -26.11 -0.77
N ASN A 143 -15.92 -25.33 -1.82
CA ASN A 143 -16.35 -23.92 -1.97
C ASN A 143 -15.98 -23.01 -0.77
N VAL A 144 -14.84 -23.27 -0.12
CA VAL A 144 -14.32 -22.44 0.98
C VAL A 144 -13.44 -21.33 0.41
N ALA A 145 -13.89 -20.07 0.52
CA ALA A 145 -13.15 -18.89 0.06
C ALA A 145 -12.65 -18.02 1.24
N PRO A 146 -11.43 -17.44 1.17
CA PRO A 146 -10.43 -17.65 0.13
C PRO A 146 -9.74 -19.02 0.25
N VAL A 147 -9.29 -19.59 -0.88
CA VAL A 147 -8.50 -20.84 -0.94
C VAL A 147 -7.06 -20.56 -0.52
N ALA A 148 -6.83 -20.35 0.79
CA ALA A 148 -5.56 -19.87 1.34
C ALA A 148 -4.66 -20.95 1.94
N GLY A 149 -5.18 -22.19 2.10
CA GLY A 149 -4.47 -23.28 2.77
C GLY A 149 -4.38 -23.13 4.30
N TYR A 150 -5.13 -22.16 4.84
CA TYR A 150 -5.32 -21.91 6.26
C TYR A 150 -6.58 -22.63 6.76
N VAL A 151 -6.47 -23.47 7.80
CA VAL A 151 -7.61 -24.24 8.34
C VAL A 151 -8.23 -23.50 9.53
N GLY A 152 -8.95 -22.42 9.21
CA GLY A 152 -9.72 -21.61 10.16
C GLY A 152 -11.15 -22.12 10.39
N PRO A 153 -12.01 -21.34 11.09
CA PRO A 153 -13.38 -21.74 11.44
C PRO A 153 -14.22 -22.20 10.25
N ILE A 154 -14.13 -21.52 9.10
CA ILE A 154 -14.88 -21.86 7.88
C ILE A 154 -14.43 -23.21 7.31
N THR A 155 -13.11 -23.45 7.24
CA THR A 155 -12.59 -24.74 6.76
C THR A 155 -12.90 -25.87 7.74
N ARG A 156 -12.89 -25.61 9.06
CA ARG A 156 -13.33 -26.60 10.05
C ARG A 156 -14.82 -26.92 9.94
N ALA A 157 -15.66 -25.92 9.69
CA ALA A 157 -17.08 -26.14 9.43
C ALA A 157 -17.29 -26.98 8.15
N ALA A 158 -16.51 -26.73 7.09
CA ALA A 158 -16.53 -27.55 5.88
C ALA A 158 -16.03 -28.97 6.12
N ILE A 159 -14.97 -29.17 6.90
CA ILE A 159 -14.51 -30.50 7.33
C ILE A 159 -15.60 -31.20 8.14
N ALA A 160 -16.24 -30.52 9.09
CA ALA A 160 -17.36 -31.07 9.86
C ALA A 160 -18.58 -31.42 8.98
N ALA A 161 -18.85 -30.63 7.95
CA ALA A 161 -19.90 -30.89 6.96
C ALA A 161 -19.58 -32.12 6.10
N VAL A 162 -18.33 -32.26 5.63
CA VAL A 162 -17.85 -33.47 4.92
C VAL A 162 -17.86 -34.69 5.84
N CYS A 163 -17.66 -34.48 7.14
CA CYS A 163 -17.61 -35.52 8.17
C CYS A 163 -18.96 -35.94 8.76
N GLY A 164 -20.06 -35.31 8.32
CA GLY A 164 -21.42 -35.79 8.55
C GLY A 164 -21.80 -36.05 10.01
N THR A 165 -22.17 -35.00 10.75
CA THR A 165 -23.05 -35.14 11.93
C THR A 165 -24.22 -34.17 11.87
N THR A 166 -25.30 -34.57 11.20
CA THR A 166 -26.65 -34.74 11.76
C THR A 166 -27.60 -35.29 10.67
N PRO A 167 -28.50 -36.24 10.98
CA PRO A 167 -29.24 -37.02 10.00
C PRO A 167 -30.50 -36.31 9.48
N SER A 168 -30.81 -36.52 8.20
CA SER A 168 -32.12 -36.29 7.55
C SER A 168 -32.33 -37.41 6.49
N PRO A 169 -33.57 -37.88 6.24
CA PRO A 169 -33.91 -39.30 6.22
C PRO A 169 -33.74 -39.99 4.85
N THR A 170 -33.30 -41.24 4.91
CA THR A 170 -33.59 -42.29 3.92
C THR A 170 -34.95 -42.90 4.29
N PRO A 171 -35.82 -43.32 3.34
CA PRO A 171 -37.09 -43.96 3.67
C PRO A 171 -36.85 -45.25 4.46
N THR A 172 -37.13 -45.20 5.76
CA THR A 172 -37.22 -46.35 6.65
C THR A 172 -38.42 -47.20 6.19
N PRO A 173 -38.34 -48.55 6.18
CA PRO A 173 -39.53 -49.39 6.03
C PRO A 173 -40.54 -48.96 7.09
N THR A 174 -41.78 -48.70 6.67
CA THR A 174 -42.87 -48.29 7.55
C THR A 174 -42.90 -49.21 8.77
N PRO A 175 -42.69 -48.70 10.00
CA PRO A 175 -42.76 -49.53 11.20
C PRO A 175 -44.17 -50.11 11.26
N THR A 176 -44.27 -51.41 11.47
CA THR A 176 -45.55 -52.08 11.70
C THR A 176 -46.26 -51.37 12.86
N PRO A 177 -47.49 -50.86 12.68
CA PRO A 177 -48.23 -50.17 13.75
C PRO A 177 -48.31 -51.04 15.01
N GLY A 178 -48.07 -50.46 16.18
CA GLY A 178 -48.22 -51.15 17.46
C GLY A 178 -49.66 -51.61 17.68
N THR A 179 -49.85 -52.82 18.21
CA THR A 179 -51.18 -53.44 18.29
C THR A 179 -51.97 -53.05 19.53
N GLY A 180 -51.34 -52.43 20.54
CA GLY A 180 -52.01 -52.05 21.79
C GLY A 180 -51.43 -50.83 22.51
N VAL A 181 -52.31 -50.12 23.21
CA VAL A 181 -51.97 -49.02 24.14
C VAL A 181 -52.66 -49.25 25.48
N SER A 182 -51.94 -49.06 26.58
CA SER A 182 -52.54 -49.07 27.92
C SER A 182 -52.81 -47.64 28.40
N VAL A 183 -53.99 -47.41 28.98
CA VAL A 183 -54.37 -46.15 29.62
C VAL A 183 -54.47 -46.33 31.14
N SER A 184 -53.86 -45.41 31.89
CA SER A 184 -53.91 -45.40 33.35
C SER A 184 -54.09 -44.00 33.91
N ALA A 185 -54.70 -43.90 35.09
CA ALA A 185 -54.73 -42.64 35.83
C ALA A 185 -53.30 -42.22 36.21
N ALA A 186 -52.99 -40.94 36.04
CA ALA A 186 -51.77 -40.33 36.58
C ALA A 186 -52.09 -39.61 37.90
N ILE A 187 -51.11 -38.93 38.49
CA ILE A 187 -51.33 -38.07 39.66
C ILE A 187 -52.35 -37.00 39.28
N GLN A 188 -53.53 -37.05 39.92
CA GLN A 188 -54.63 -36.14 39.60
C GLN A 188 -54.36 -34.73 40.16
N PRO A 189 -54.85 -33.69 39.47
CA PRO A 189 -54.90 -32.35 40.04
C PRO A 189 -55.68 -32.33 41.36
N MET A 190 -55.37 -31.37 42.24
CA MET A 190 -56.14 -31.16 43.47
C MET A 190 -57.45 -30.44 43.15
N ASN A 191 -58.52 -30.78 43.88
CA ASN A 191 -59.77 -30.01 43.84
C ASN A 191 -59.48 -28.54 44.21
N GLY A 192 -60.15 -27.61 43.54
CA GLY A 192 -59.88 -26.19 43.68
C GLY A 192 -60.94 -25.33 43.01
N LEU A 193 -60.68 -24.04 42.87
CA LEU A 193 -61.57 -23.13 42.16
C LEU A 193 -61.37 -23.23 40.65
N ALA A 194 -62.45 -23.06 39.91
CA ALA A 194 -62.42 -22.71 38.51
C ALA A 194 -62.94 -21.27 38.40
N PRO A 195 -62.09 -20.23 38.34
CA PRO A 195 -62.52 -18.83 38.26
C PRO A 195 -63.07 -18.45 36.88
N ASP A 196 -63.90 -17.41 36.82
CA ASP A 196 -64.41 -16.87 35.56
C ASP A 196 -63.28 -16.47 34.61
N ASN A 197 -63.47 -16.73 33.31
CA ASN A 197 -62.48 -16.52 32.23
C ASN A 197 -61.10 -17.20 32.43
N ALA A 198 -60.94 -18.10 33.41
CA ALA A 198 -59.72 -18.88 33.57
C ALA A 198 -59.56 -19.93 32.46
N ASN A 199 -58.38 -19.98 31.84
CA ASN A 199 -58.07 -20.86 30.73
C ASN A 199 -57.21 -22.05 31.19
N ARG A 200 -57.37 -23.22 30.56
CA ARG A 200 -56.57 -24.43 30.80
C ARG A 200 -56.54 -24.91 32.27
N ILE A 201 -57.68 -24.87 32.97
CA ILE A 201 -57.79 -25.39 34.34
C ILE A 201 -57.68 -26.93 34.29
N PRO A 202 -56.72 -27.56 34.97
CA PRO A 202 -56.45 -28.99 34.82
C PRO A 202 -57.46 -29.84 35.61
N PHE A 203 -58.25 -30.66 34.92
CA PHE A 203 -59.23 -31.55 35.56
C PHE A 203 -58.71 -32.98 35.73
N THR A 204 -58.19 -33.60 34.68
CA THR A 204 -57.84 -35.03 34.72
C THR A 204 -56.50 -35.31 34.08
N ASN A 205 -55.59 -35.95 34.81
CA ASN A 205 -54.31 -36.43 34.29
C ASN A 205 -54.38 -37.93 33.98
N PHE A 206 -53.90 -38.33 32.81
CA PHE A 206 -53.82 -39.74 32.43
C PHE A 206 -52.56 -40.03 31.62
N THR A 207 -52.09 -41.27 31.69
CA THR A 207 -50.89 -41.72 30.97
C THR A 207 -51.30 -42.78 29.95
N LEU A 208 -50.80 -42.62 28.72
CA LEU A 208 -50.90 -43.61 27.66
C LEU A 208 -49.53 -44.25 27.47
N THR A 209 -49.46 -45.58 27.40
CA THR A 209 -48.22 -46.33 27.16
C THR A 209 -48.39 -47.24 25.96
N ALA A 210 -47.57 -47.05 24.93
CA ALA A 210 -47.56 -47.92 23.76
C ALA A 210 -46.87 -49.25 24.07
N GLY A 211 -47.36 -50.34 23.49
CA GLY A 211 -46.67 -51.63 23.51
C GLY A 211 -45.26 -51.57 22.92
N ASN A 212 -44.42 -52.57 23.22
CA ASN A 212 -43.07 -52.68 22.67
C ASN A 212 -43.03 -53.12 21.18
N ASP A 213 -44.20 -53.46 20.62
CA ASP A 213 -44.39 -54.09 19.31
C ASP A 213 -44.50 -53.09 18.15
N GLY A 214 -44.70 -51.79 18.44
CA GLY A 214 -44.70 -50.73 17.44
C GLY A 214 -45.18 -49.40 17.99
N ASP A 215 -45.01 -48.34 17.20
CA ASP A 215 -45.52 -47.01 17.57
C ASP A 215 -47.05 -47.01 17.47
N VAL A 216 -47.73 -46.34 18.41
CA VAL A 216 -49.20 -46.28 18.42
C VAL A 216 -49.68 -44.86 18.14
N THR A 217 -50.54 -44.72 17.14
CA THR A 217 -51.18 -43.44 16.79
C THR A 217 -52.48 -43.27 17.57
N ILE A 218 -52.56 -42.21 18.36
CA ILE A 218 -53.76 -41.77 19.07
C ILE A 218 -54.41 -40.65 18.25
N ASN A 219 -55.66 -40.82 17.83
CA ASN A 219 -56.35 -39.83 16.99
C ASN A 219 -56.99 -38.72 17.83
N SER A 220 -57.61 -39.09 18.96
CA SER A 220 -58.26 -38.14 19.88
C SER A 220 -58.65 -38.81 21.19
N ILE A 221 -59.11 -38.00 22.15
CA ILE A 221 -59.56 -38.42 23.47
C ILE A 221 -61.00 -37.95 23.65
N THR A 222 -61.90 -38.86 24.03
CA THR A 222 -63.27 -38.49 24.39
C THR A 222 -63.33 -38.25 25.89
N VAL A 223 -63.84 -37.08 26.25
CA VAL A 223 -64.02 -36.64 27.63
C VAL A 223 -65.49 -36.38 27.91
N GLU A 224 -65.93 -36.63 29.13
CA GLU A 224 -67.31 -36.42 29.59
C GLU A 224 -67.31 -35.56 30.85
N ARG A 225 -68.17 -34.55 30.88
CA ARG A 225 -68.37 -33.72 32.07
C ARG A 225 -69.22 -34.48 33.08
N GLN A 226 -68.69 -34.59 34.30
CA GLN A 226 -69.37 -35.15 35.47
C GLN A 226 -69.57 -34.07 36.55
N GLY A 227 -70.32 -34.41 37.60
CA GLY A 227 -70.66 -33.49 38.69
C GLY A 227 -71.94 -32.66 38.43
N ALA A 228 -72.38 -31.94 39.46
CA ALA A 228 -73.54 -31.06 39.42
C ALA A 228 -73.16 -29.69 38.86
N ALA A 229 -73.03 -29.61 37.54
CA ALA A 229 -72.66 -28.39 36.82
C ALA A 229 -73.28 -28.33 35.41
N ASN A 230 -73.50 -27.13 34.90
CA ASN A 230 -73.96 -26.85 33.55
C ASN A 230 -72.79 -26.96 32.55
N ASP A 231 -73.03 -27.47 31.33
CA ASP A 231 -71.99 -27.50 30.28
C ASP A 231 -71.51 -26.10 29.89
N ALA A 232 -72.39 -25.09 30.00
CA ALA A 232 -72.13 -23.71 29.64
C ALA A 232 -71.03 -23.03 30.47
N ILE A 233 -70.60 -23.63 31.61
CA ILE A 233 -69.47 -23.11 32.38
C ILE A 233 -68.14 -23.20 31.61
N PHE A 234 -68.07 -24.05 30.58
CA PHE A 234 -66.90 -24.25 29.75
C PHE A 234 -67.06 -23.56 28.38
N ALA A 235 -66.16 -22.64 28.06
CA ALA A 235 -65.99 -22.12 26.70
C ALA A 235 -65.39 -23.18 25.75
N GLY A 236 -64.69 -24.16 26.33
CA GLY A 236 -64.20 -25.33 25.62
C GLY A 236 -63.33 -26.20 26.51
N VAL A 237 -63.13 -27.44 26.09
CA VAL A 237 -62.23 -28.41 26.72
C VAL A 237 -61.06 -28.66 25.80
N VAL A 238 -59.86 -28.75 26.38
CA VAL A 238 -58.59 -28.93 25.68
C VAL A 238 -57.81 -30.11 26.24
N LEU A 239 -56.96 -30.70 25.40
CA LEU A 239 -55.97 -31.68 25.80
C LEU A 239 -54.61 -31.00 25.87
N LEU A 240 -53.87 -31.21 26.96
CA LEU A 240 -52.53 -30.67 27.14
C LEU A 240 -51.52 -31.81 27.28
N ASP A 241 -50.32 -31.61 26.76
CA ASP A 241 -49.16 -32.42 27.12
C ASP A 241 -48.73 -32.05 28.55
N ALA A 242 -48.77 -33.01 29.47
CA ALA A 242 -48.56 -32.72 30.89
C ALA A 242 -47.12 -32.28 31.22
N SER A 243 -46.15 -32.60 30.36
CA SER A 243 -44.74 -32.23 30.57
C SER A 243 -44.42 -30.81 30.10
N THR A 244 -45.11 -30.33 29.07
CA THR A 244 -44.84 -29.03 28.43
C THR A 244 -45.94 -27.98 28.68
N GLY A 245 -47.12 -28.40 29.10
CA GLY A 245 -48.32 -27.54 29.16
C GLY A 245 -48.85 -27.11 27.79
N ALA A 246 -48.26 -27.61 26.70
CA ALA A 246 -48.66 -27.30 25.34
C ALA A 246 -50.00 -27.95 25.00
N GLN A 247 -50.87 -27.22 24.32
CA GLN A 247 -52.16 -27.74 23.88
C GLN A 247 -52.00 -28.65 22.67
N VAL A 248 -52.60 -29.82 22.75
CA VAL A 248 -52.71 -30.80 21.66
C VAL A 248 -54.06 -30.62 20.99
N GLY A 249 -54.05 -30.25 19.70
CA GLY A 249 -55.27 -29.95 18.95
C GLY A 249 -55.92 -28.61 19.33
N ILE A 250 -57.24 -28.55 19.21
CA ILE A 250 -58.05 -27.34 19.42
C ILE A 250 -59.05 -27.54 20.56
N ALA A 251 -59.48 -26.45 21.19
CA ALA A 251 -60.58 -26.50 22.15
C ALA A 251 -61.88 -26.97 21.48
N ARG A 252 -62.67 -27.77 22.20
CA ARG A 252 -63.98 -28.26 21.74
C ARG A 252 -65.05 -28.00 22.78
N THR A 253 -66.24 -27.64 22.33
CA THR A 253 -67.41 -27.51 23.20
C THR A 253 -67.99 -28.89 23.53
N LEU A 254 -68.69 -28.99 24.65
CA LEU A 254 -69.43 -30.20 25.04
C LEU A 254 -70.69 -30.33 24.17
N ASN A 255 -71.04 -31.54 23.79
CA ASN A 255 -72.30 -31.86 23.10
C ASN A 255 -73.43 -32.13 24.12
N SER A 256 -74.64 -32.42 23.63
CA SER A 256 -75.80 -32.69 24.51
C SER A 256 -75.70 -33.96 25.38
N ASN A 257 -74.70 -34.82 25.15
CA ASN A 257 -74.37 -35.95 26.03
C ASN A 257 -73.30 -35.57 27.07
N HIS A 258 -73.01 -34.27 27.24
CA HIS A 258 -71.94 -33.76 28.10
C HIS A 258 -70.54 -34.24 27.68
N GLN A 259 -70.33 -34.57 26.40
CA GLN A 259 -69.07 -35.13 25.90
C GLN A 259 -68.36 -34.21 24.88
N ALA A 260 -67.04 -34.25 24.85
CA ALA A 260 -66.20 -33.63 23.82
C ALA A 260 -65.11 -34.58 23.33
N THR A 261 -64.76 -34.52 22.05
CA THR A 261 -63.63 -35.27 21.46
C THR A 261 -62.48 -34.31 21.19
N ILE A 262 -61.47 -34.33 22.05
CA ILE A 262 -60.37 -33.36 22.12
C ILE A 262 -59.04 -34.00 21.72
N GLY A 263 -58.04 -33.18 21.43
CA GLY A 263 -56.73 -33.63 20.94
C GLY A 263 -56.60 -33.59 19.42
N ASP A 264 -55.45 -34.07 18.95
CA ASP A 264 -55.11 -34.29 17.55
C ASP A 264 -54.28 -35.58 17.47
N THR A 265 -53.90 -35.97 16.27
CA THR A 265 -53.13 -37.19 16.01
C THR A 265 -51.76 -37.11 16.69
N VAL A 266 -51.52 -37.97 17.68
CA VAL A 266 -50.25 -38.09 18.41
C VAL A 266 -49.73 -39.51 18.31
N VAL A 267 -48.50 -39.67 17.86
CA VAL A 267 -47.80 -40.94 17.89
C VAL A 267 -47.11 -41.09 19.24
N ILE A 268 -47.37 -42.20 19.92
CA ILE A 268 -46.63 -42.65 21.11
C ILE A 268 -45.62 -43.69 20.63
N PRO A 269 -44.31 -43.38 20.68
CA PRO A 269 -43.28 -44.32 20.27
C PRO A 269 -43.35 -45.64 21.06
N ARG A 270 -42.99 -46.75 20.41
CA ARG A 270 -43.02 -48.09 21.01
C ARG A 270 -42.36 -48.12 22.39
N GLY A 271 -42.99 -48.79 23.35
CA GLY A 271 -42.44 -48.96 24.71
C GLY A 271 -42.31 -47.68 25.53
N THR A 272 -42.82 -46.53 25.04
CA THR A 272 -42.79 -45.26 25.76
C THR A 272 -44.16 -44.89 26.32
N SER A 273 -44.14 -44.05 27.36
CA SER A 273 -45.33 -43.50 27.99
C SER A 273 -45.40 -42.00 27.76
N LYS A 274 -46.62 -41.48 27.58
CA LYS A 274 -46.88 -40.04 27.51
C LYS A 274 -48.06 -39.67 28.40
N THR A 275 -47.86 -38.66 29.24
CA THR A 275 -48.89 -38.16 30.17
C THR A 275 -49.56 -36.92 29.59
N PHE A 276 -50.87 -36.89 29.68
CA PHE A 276 -51.72 -35.79 29.21
C PHE A 276 -52.60 -35.27 30.34
N THR A 277 -53.03 -34.02 30.19
CA THR A 277 -53.97 -33.34 31.08
C THR A 277 -55.19 -32.90 30.27
N VAL A 278 -56.37 -33.36 30.66
CA VAL A 278 -57.64 -32.78 30.23
C VAL A 278 -57.85 -31.50 31.02
N ALA A 279 -58.02 -30.38 30.33
CA ALA A 279 -58.22 -29.09 30.96
C ALA A 279 -59.46 -28.36 30.40
N GLY A 280 -60.14 -27.62 31.25
CA GLY A 280 -61.32 -26.84 30.90
C GLY A 280 -61.01 -25.35 30.82
N ASN A 281 -61.53 -24.68 29.80
CA ASN A 281 -61.48 -23.24 29.65
C ASN A 281 -62.81 -22.70 30.12
N ARG A 282 -62.81 -21.87 31.16
CA ARG A 282 -64.02 -21.27 31.72
C ARG A 282 -64.61 -20.24 30.77
N ALA A 283 -65.92 -20.31 30.57
CA ALA A 283 -66.66 -19.29 29.83
C ALA A 283 -66.90 -18.06 30.71
N ASP A 284 -66.71 -16.88 30.12
CA ASP A 284 -67.05 -15.57 30.68
C ASP A 284 -68.58 -15.42 30.74
N THR A 285 -69.17 -15.88 31.84
CA THR A 285 -70.64 -16.00 31.96
C THR A 285 -71.20 -15.39 33.25
N ASN A 286 -70.35 -15.02 34.22
CA ASN A 286 -70.71 -14.42 35.51
C ASN A 286 -71.91 -15.12 36.21
N SER A 287 -72.10 -16.41 35.95
CA SER A 287 -73.26 -17.22 36.36
C SER A 287 -72.78 -18.63 36.71
N HIS A 288 -73.57 -19.40 37.45
CA HIS A 288 -73.25 -20.78 37.89
C HIS A 288 -72.25 -20.89 39.07
N ALA A 289 -72.07 -19.81 39.84
CA ALA A 289 -71.25 -19.83 41.06
C ALA A 289 -71.66 -20.95 42.03
N GLY A 290 -70.69 -21.73 42.50
CA GLY A 290 -70.90 -22.83 43.45
C GLY A 290 -71.21 -24.19 42.82
N GLU A 291 -71.40 -24.28 41.50
CA GLU A 291 -71.47 -25.56 40.80
C GLU A 291 -70.14 -26.32 40.86
N VAL A 292 -70.19 -27.65 40.79
CA VAL A 292 -68.99 -28.51 40.89
C VAL A 292 -68.90 -29.40 39.66
N ALA A 293 -67.85 -29.18 38.87
CA ALA A 293 -67.61 -29.91 37.62
C ALA A 293 -66.36 -30.78 37.71
N SER A 294 -66.38 -31.91 36.99
CA SER A 294 -65.20 -32.72 36.68
C SER A 294 -65.22 -33.11 35.21
N LEU A 295 -64.07 -33.43 34.61
CA LEU A 295 -63.96 -33.87 33.21
C LEU A 295 -63.30 -35.25 33.14
N ALA A 296 -64.08 -36.31 33.01
CA ALA A 296 -63.58 -37.67 32.98
C ALA A 296 -63.11 -38.07 31.57
N VAL A 297 -62.02 -38.83 31.46
CA VAL A 297 -61.61 -39.46 30.20
C VAL A 297 -62.42 -40.74 30.03
N VAL A 298 -63.25 -40.82 28.99
CA VAL A 298 -64.17 -41.96 28.78
C VAL A 298 -63.77 -42.85 27.61
N ALA A 299 -63.01 -42.33 26.63
CA ALA A 299 -62.46 -43.13 25.53
C ALA A 299 -61.13 -42.58 24.99
N VAL A 300 -60.30 -43.47 24.46
CA VAL A 300 -59.10 -43.14 23.68
C VAL A 300 -59.36 -43.63 22.25
N ASN A 301 -59.42 -42.71 21.30
CA ASN A 301 -59.71 -43.05 19.90
C ASN A 301 -58.41 -43.39 19.17
N THR A 302 -58.22 -44.67 18.89
CA THR A 302 -57.05 -45.21 18.16
C THR A 302 -57.48 -46.49 17.42
N SER A 303 -56.71 -46.90 16.42
CA SER A 303 -56.87 -48.21 15.78
C SER A 303 -56.21 -49.36 16.57
N ALA A 304 -55.36 -49.06 17.56
CA ALA A 304 -54.76 -50.04 18.45
C ALA A 304 -55.73 -50.49 19.55
N ALA A 305 -55.56 -51.70 20.09
CA ALA A 305 -56.37 -52.16 21.22
C ALA A 305 -56.08 -51.33 22.49
N VAL A 306 -57.11 -50.69 23.06
CA VAL A 306 -56.99 -49.91 24.31
C VAL A 306 -57.22 -50.83 25.50
N SER A 307 -56.27 -50.87 26.44
CA SER A 307 -56.34 -51.65 27.69
C SER A 307 -56.23 -50.75 28.92
N GLY A 308 -56.90 -51.10 30.02
CA GLY A 308 -56.96 -50.27 31.25
C GLY A 308 -58.40 -49.98 31.68
N SER A 309 -58.55 -49.25 32.79
CA SER A 309 -59.87 -48.92 33.35
C SER A 309 -60.28 -47.51 32.95
N LEU A 310 -61.34 -47.40 32.15
CA LEU A 310 -62.05 -46.15 31.83
C LEU A 310 -63.48 -46.24 32.45
N PRO A 311 -64.06 -45.11 32.90
CA PRO A 311 -63.55 -43.76 32.81
C PRO A 311 -62.49 -43.42 33.87
N ILE A 312 -61.57 -42.49 33.56
CA ILE A 312 -60.65 -41.88 34.53
C ILE A 312 -61.21 -40.51 34.91
N THR A 313 -61.63 -40.36 36.16
CA THR A 313 -62.12 -39.08 36.71
C THR A 313 -61.06 -38.46 37.61
N GLY A 314 -60.71 -37.20 37.34
CA GLY A 314 -59.77 -36.42 38.14
C GLY A 314 -60.43 -35.46 39.13
N ALA A 315 -59.90 -34.25 39.23
CA ALA A 315 -60.34 -33.21 40.14
C ALA A 315 -61.78 -32.76 39.87
N SER A 316 -62.50 -32.46 40.94
CA SER A 316 -63.78 -31.78 40.93
C SER A 316 -63.59 -30.33 41.37
N HIS A 317 -63.71 -29.38 40.45
CA HIS A 317 -63.50 -27.96 40.71
C HIS A 317 -64.82 -27.24 40.98
N THR A 318 -64.79 -26.30 41.92
CA THR A 318 -65.93 -25.42 42.23
C THR A 318 -65.87 -24.16 41.38
N VAL A 319 -66.95 -23.86 40.68
CA VAL A 319 -67.11 -22.66 39.84
C VAL A 319 -67.12 -21.40 40.72
N ASN A 320 -66.27 -20.43 40.38
CA ASN A 320 -66.14 -19.16 41.10
C ASN A 320 -66.28 -17.98 40.14
N GLU A 321 -67.27 -17.12 40.37
CA GLU A 321 -67.58 -15.96 39.51
C GLU A 321 -67.09 -14.63 40.08
N THR A 322 -66.45 -14.62 41.26
CA THR A 322 -66.09 -13.38 41.98
C THR A 322 -64.59 -13.13 42.06
N LEU A 323 -63.75 -14.14 41.86
CA LEU A 323 -62.30 -14.01 41.84
C LEU A 323 -61.83 -13.40 40.52
N SER A 324 -61.35 -12.15 40.57
CA SER A 324 -60.72 -11.50 39.42
C SER A 324 -59.29 -12.00 39.24
N ILE A 325 -59.03 -12.62 38.10
CA ILE A 325 -57.70 -13.01 37.63
C ILE A 325 -57.16 -12.00 36.60
N GLY A 326 -55.91 -12.15 36.17
CA GLY A 326 -55.26 -11.31 35.16
C GLY A 326 -56.03 -11.19 33.84
N THR A 327 -55.71 -10.14 33.06
CA THR A 327 -56.27 -9.91 31.72
C THR A 327 -55.17 -9.53 30.73
N ILE A 328 -55.42 -9.77 29.43
CA ILE A 328 -54.54 -9.39 28.32
C ILE A 328 -55.33 -8.61 27.28
N SER A 329 -54.74 -7.52 26.76
CA SER A 329 -55.21 -6.82 25.56
C SER A 329 -54.15 -6.81 24.46
N THR A 330 -54.56 -6.63 23.21
CA THR A 330 -53.69 -6.83 22.03
C THR A 330 -53.83 -5.73 20.98
N THR A 331 -52.72 -5.28 20.39
CA THR A 331 -52.66 -4.35 19.25
C THR A 331 -51.56 -4.75 18.26
N THR A 332 -51.61 -4.33 16.99
CA THR A 332 -50.52 -4.58 16.03
C THR A 332 -49.18 -4.05 16.55
N SER A 333 -48.10 -4.81 16.36
CA SER A 333 -46.75 -4.40 16.75
C SER A 333 -46.14 -3.44 15.71
N ALA A 334 -45.19 -2.61 16.14
CA ALA A 334 -44.37 -1.80 15.21
C ALA A 334 -43.44 -2.66 14.31
N PHE A 335 -43.25 -3.94 14.65
CA PHE A 335 -42.48 -4.88 13.83
C PHE A 335 -43.30 -5.58 12.75
N ASP A 336 -44.61 -5.33 12.71
CA ASP A 336 -45.48 -5.83 11.66
C ASP A 336 -45.22 -5.08 10.33
N PRO A 337 -45.23 -5.77 9.16
CA PRO A 337 -45.07 -5.13 7.86
C PRO A 337 -46.10 -4.05 7.52
N ALA A 338 -47.29 -4.06 8.13
CA ALA A 338 -48.41 -3.15 7.90
C ALA A 338 -48.93 -3.06 6.44
N ALA A 339 -48.38 -3.86 5.52
CA ALA A 339 -48.78 -3.94 4.11
C ALA A 339 -48.25 -5.24 3.48
N ALA A 340 -48.89 -5.68 2.39
CA ALA A 340 -48.41 -6.78 1.58
C ALA A 340 -46.99 -6.48 1.04
N GLN A 341 -46.12 -7.49 1.03
CA GLN A 341 -44.73 -7.36 0.59
C GLN A 341 -44.43 -8.25 -0.61
N THR A 342 -43.42 -7.86 -1.38
CA THR A 342 -42.78 -8.74 -2.37
C THR A 342 -41.33 -8.92 -1.97
N LYS A 343 -40.89 -10.18 -1.89
CA LYS A 343 -39.54 -10.58 -1.49
C LYS A 343 -38.97 -11.55 -2.51
N ASN A 344 -37.66 -11.60 -2.64
CA ASN A 344 -37.04 -12.49 -3.61
C ASN A 344 -36.70 -13.83 -2.96
N LEU A 345 -36.64 -14.88 -3.78
CA LEU A 345 -35.96 -16.11 -3.37
C LEU A 345 -34.54 -15.77 -2.87
N GLY A 346 -34.15 -16.34 -1.73
CA GLY A 346 -32.86 -16.07 -1.09
C GLY A 346 -32.86 -14.94 -0.05
N ASP A 347 -33.95 -14.17 0.08
CA ASP A 347 -34.06 -13.16 1.15
C ASP A 347 -34.09 -13.84 2.53
N THR A 348 -33.20 -13.41 3.43
CA THR A 348 -33.08 -13.94 4.80
C THR A 348 -33.68 -13.01 5.84
N ALA A 349 -34.12 -13.55 6.98
CA ALA A 349 -34.65 -12.82 8.13
C ALA A 349 -35.83 -11.89 7.79
N VAL A 350 -36.66 -12.28 6.82
CA VAL A 350 -37.85 -11.56 6.41
C VAL A 350 -38.87 -11.58 7.55
N ARG A 351 -39.34 -10.42 7.98
CA ARG A 351 -40.42 -10.28 8.98
C ARG A 351 -41.77 -10.46 8.29
N PHE A 352 -42.64 -11.30 8.85
CA PHE A 352 -43.94 -11.60 8.24
C PHE A 352 -45.11 -11.00 9.02
N THR A 353 -45.14 -11.14 10.36
CA THR A 353 -46.26 -10.67 11.19
C THR A 353 -45.78 -10.26 12.58
N GLY A 354 -46.36 -9.21 13.17
CA GLY A 354 -46.04 -8.71 14.51
C GLY A 354 -47.26 -8.30 15.36
N GLN A 355 -47.27 -8.74 16.62
CA GLN A 355 -48.35 -8.49 17.58
C GLN A 355 -47.80 -7.98 18.93
N ARG A 356 -48.47 -6.98 19.51
CA ARG A 356 -48.21 -6.46 20.86
C ARG A 356 -49.26 -6.97 21.84
N PHE A 357 -48.80 -7.40 23.01
CA PHE A 357 -49.63 -7.86 24.13
C PHE A 357 -49.42 -6.97 25.35
N THR A 358 -50.49 -6.62 26.06
CA THR A 358 -50.47 -5.77 27.26
C THR A 358 -51.11 -6.50 28.43
N ALA A 359 -50.38 -6.65 29.54
CA ALA A 359 -50.92 -7.18 30.80
C ALA A 359 -51.81 -6.14 31.48
N GLY A 360 -52.98 -6.56 31.96
CA GLY A 360 -53.88 -5.75 32.77
C GLY A 360 -53.30 -5.41 34.15
N SER A 361 -54.09 -4.74 35.00
CA SER A 361 -53.63 -4.25 36.31
C SER A 361 -53.78 -5.24 37.46
N ALA A 362 -54.40 -6.40 37.25
CA ALA A 362 -54.75 -7.35 38.31
C ALA A 362 -53.55 -8.15 38.84
N GLU A 363 -52.68 -8.67 37.96
CA GLU A 363 -51.50 -9.45 38.34
C GLU A 363 -50.44 -9.48 37.22
N ASP A 364 -49.20 -9.81 37.58
CA ASP A 364 -48.13 -10.09 36.61
C ASP A 364 -48.45 -11.37 35.85
N LEU A 365 -48.11 -11.41 34.57
CA LEU A 365 -48.38 -12.53 33.67
C LEU A 365 -47.09 -13.17 33.18
N LYS A 366 -47.14 -14.47 32.85
CA LYS A 366 -46.09 -15.15 32.09
C LYS A 366 -46.60 -15.75 30.80
N LEU A 367 -45.92 -15.48 29.68
CA LEU A 367 -46.15 -16.12 28.39
C LEU A 367 -45.39 -17.45 28.32
N HIS A 368 -46.08 -18.55 28.12
CA HIS A 368 -45.50 -19.90 28.10
C HIS A 368 -45.40 -20.51 26.71
N SER A 369 -46.32 -20.16 25.79
CA SER A 369 -46.26 -20.61 24.40
C SER A 369 -47.02 -19.67 23.47
N LEU A 370 -46.60 -19.63 22.21
CA LEU A 370 -47.30 -18.95 21.13
C LEU A 370 -47.20 -19.77 19.84
N ARG A 371 -48.29 -19.87 19.09
CA ARG A 371 -48.37 -20.62 17.83
C ARG A 371 -48.82 -19.72 16.68
N TRP A 372 -48.03 -19.69 15.61
CA TRP A 372 -48.34 -19.03 14.35
C TRP A 372 -48.91 -20.02 13.35
N ARG A 373 -49.88 -19.61 12.54
CA ARG A 373 -50.43 -20.41 11.44
C ARG A 373 -50.00 -19.82 10.10
N GLN A 374 -49.23 -20.59 9.33
CA GLN A 374 -48.89 -20.24 7.97
C GLN A 374 -50.09 -20.54 7.06
N VAL A 375 -50.72 -19.53 6.47
CA VAL A 375 -51.92 -19.68 5.62
C VAL A 375 -51.67 -19.45 4.13
N GLY A 376 -50.49 -18.91 3.78
CA GLY A 376 -50.07 -18.74 2.40
C GLY A 376 -49.80 -20.06 1.67
N THR A 377 -49.39 -19.96 0.40
CA THR A 377 -49.18 -21.12 -0.47
C THR A 377 -47.83 -21.80 -0.30
N VAL A 378 -46.88 -21.25 0.47
CA VAL A 378 -45.61 -21.94 0.77
C VAL A 378 -45.80 -23.18 1.67
N GLY A 379 -44.88 -24.13 1.54
CA GLY A 379 -44.75 -25.30 2.39
C GLY A 379 -43.50 -25.22 3.26
N PRO A 380 -43.30 -26.16 4.20
CA PRO A 380 -42.19 -26.10 5.15
C PRO A 380 -40.80 -26.08 4.50
N SER A 381 -40.63 -26.70 3.32
CA SER A 381 -39.35 -26.72 2.61
C SER A 381 -39.00 -25.40 1.91
N ASP A 382 -39.96 -24.47 1.81
CA ASP A 382 -39.74 -23.17 1.17
C ASP A 382 -39.24 -22.11 2.15
N LEU A 383 -39.38 -22.38 3.45
CA LEU A 383 -38.96 -21.51 4.53
C LEU A 383 -37.87 -22.19 5.36
N ALA A 384 -36.83 -21.44 5.71
CA ALA A 384 -35.84 -21.88 6.69
C ALA A 384 -35.81 -20.91 7.87
N ASN A 385 -35.27 -21.36 9.01
CA ASN A 385 -35.00 -20.51 10.16
C ASN A 385 -36.22 -19.70 10.65
N VAL A 386 -37.42 -20.27 10.58
CA VAL A 386 -38.62 -19.61 11.09
C VAL A 386 -38.52 -19.48 12.62
N GLN A 387 -38.55 -18.25 13.12
CA GLN A 387 -38.26 -17.92 14.52
C GLN A 387 -39.28 -16.90 15.03
N THR A 388 -39.62 -17.00 16.32
CA THR A 388 -40.38 -15.97 17.05
C THR A 388 -39.40 -15.09 17.81
N LEU A 389 -39.61 -13.78 17.75
CA LEU A 389 -38.78 -12.80 18.43
C LEU A 389 -39.62 -12.02 19.43
N ILE A 390 -39.10 -11.87 20.65
CA ILE A 390 -39.71 -11.08 21.72
C ILE A 390 -38.66 -10.12 22.24
N ASP A 391 -38.91 -8.81 22.08
CA ASP A 391 -37.99 -7.73 22.47
C ASP A 391 -36.53 -7.96 22.01
N GLY A 392 -36.36 -8.52 20.82
CA GLY A 392 -35.05 -8.84 20.20
C GLY A 392 -34.46 -10.21 20.56
N THR A 393 -35.03 -10.93 21.53
CA THR A 393 -34.63 -12.30 21.87
C THR A 393 -35.25 -13.30 20.92
N VAL A 394 -34.45 -14.24 20.40
CA VAL A 394 -34.86 -15.24 19.41
C VAL A 394 -35.30 -16.53 20.09
N TYR A 395 -36.47 -17.04 19.70
CA TYR A 395 -37.00 -18.32 20.11
C TYR A 395 -37.26 -19.20 18.88
N PRO A 396 -36.77 -20.44 18.84
CA PRO A 396 -36.99 -21.34 17.73
C PRO A 396 -38.45 -21.76 17.65
N THR A 397 -38.94 -21.98 16.43
CA THR A 397 -40.26 -22.58 16.21
C THR A 397 -40.13 -24.07 15.91
N THR A 398 -41.12 -24.85 16.35
CA THR A 398 -41.32 -26.24 15.92
C THR A 398 -42.53 -26.30 15.01
N VAL A 399 -42.37 -26.90 13.83
CA VAL A 399 -43.45 -27.07 12.85
C VAL A 399 -44.22 -28.35 13.17
N ASP A 400 -45.54 -28.28 13.14
CA ASP A 400 -46.40 -29.44 13.33
C ASP A 400 -46.43 -30.37 12.10
N SER A 401 -47.07 -31.53 12.22
CA SER A 401 -47.17 -32.53 11.15
C SER A 401 -47.99 -32.05 9.94
N SER A 402 -48.87 -31.05 10.13
CA SER A 402 -49.59 -30.42 9.02
C SER A 402 -48.70 -29.49 8.19
N GLY A 403 -47.54 -29.08 8.71
CA GLY A 403 -46.65 -28.12 8.08
C GLY A 403 -47.17 -26.67 8.13
N LYS A 404 -48.27 -26.42 8.86
CA LYS A 404 -48.99 -25.15 8.86
C LYS A 404 -48.88 -24.41 10.19
N TYR A 405 -48.60 -25.07 11.31
CA TYR A 405 -48.46 -24.40 12.59
C TYR A 405 -47.01 -24.40 13.08
N TYR A 406 -46.52 -23.22 13.45
CA TYR A 406 -45.17 -22.96 13.92
C TYR A 406 -45.25 -22.51 15.38
N THR A 407 -44.83 -23.37 16.30
CA THR A 407 -45.01 -23.18 17.74
C THR A 407 -43.69 -22.82 18.42
N SER A 408 -43.72 -21.76 19.21
CA SER A 408 -42.64 -21.39 20.14
C SER A 408 -43.08 -21.68 21.57
N VAL A 409 -42.23 -22.38 22.31
CA VAL A 409 -42.40 -22.63 23.76
C VAL A 409 -41.36 -21.81 24.50
N PHE A 410 -41.75 -21.23 25.63
CA PHE A 410 -40.89 -20.39 26.47
C PHE A 410 -40.69 -21.07 27.83
N PRO A 411 -39.61 -21.87 27.99
CA PRO A 411 -39.32 -22.56 29.25
C PRO A 411 -39.26 -21.58 30.43
N GLY A 412 -40.00 -21.85 31.50
CA GLY A 412 -40.09 -20.97 32.68
C GLY A 412 -40.99 -19.74 32.51
N GLY A 413 -41.49 -19.49 31.29
CA GLY A 413 -42.37 -18.38 30.90
C GLY A 413 -41.67 -17.02 30.83
N ILE A 414 -42.14 -16.16 29.92
CA ILE A 414 -41.66 -14.76 29.78
C ILE A 414 -42.54 -13.84 30.62
N SER A 415 -41.94 -13.19 31.63
CA SER A 415 -42.67 -12.33 32.56
C SER A 415 -43.05 -10.99 31.93
N ILE A 416 -44.31 -10.59 32.14
CA ILE A 416 -44.87 -9.30 31.81
C ILE A 416 -45.46 -8.72 33.09
N PRO A 417 -44.82 -7.72 33.70
CA PRO A 417 -45.39 -7.03 34.85
C PRO A 417 -46.77 -6.45 34.53
N LYS A 418 -47.65 -6.35 35.53
CA LYS A 418 -48.96 -5.74 35.38
C LYS A 418 -48.87 -4.33 34.77
N GLY A 419 -49.70 -4.03 33.78
CA GLY A 419 -49.68 -2.76 33.04
C GLY A 419 -48.61 -2.62 31.95
N ASN A 420 -47.67 -3.58 31.81
CA ASN A 420 -46.61 -3.52 30.81
C ASN A 420 -46.99 -4.26 29.51
N THR A 421 -46.22 -3.98 28.46
CA THR A 421 -46.40 -4.56 27.13
C THR A 421 -45.18 -5.35 26.67
N ILE A 422 -45.38 -6.32 25.77
CA ILE A 422 -44.30 -6.96 24.99
C ILE A 422 -44.64 -6.94 23.49
N ASP A 423 -43.61 -6.85 22.65
CA ASP A 423 -43.74 -6.98 21.19
C ASP A 423 -43.20 -8.33 20.71
N ILE A 424 -44.03 -9.03 19.93
CA ILE A 424 -43.71 -10.35 19.40
C ILE A 424 -43.82 -10.32 17.88
N HIS A 425 -42.85 -10.87 17.15
CA HIS A 425 -42.98 -11.05 15.70
C HIS A 425 -42.37 -12.36 15.20
N VAL A 426 -42.81 -12.83 14.03
CA VAL A 426 -42.25 -13.99 13.32
C VAL A 426 -41.41 -13.55 12.13
N ARG A 427 -40.26 -14.20 11.95
CA ARG A 427 -39.39 -14.01 10.78
C ARG A 427 -38.88 -15.36 10.24
N GLY A 428 -38.38 -15.38 9.01
CA GLY A 428 -37.72 -16.54 8.42
C GLY A 428 -37.01 -16.22 7.10
N ASP A 429 -36.33 -17.23 6.55
CA ASP A 429 -35.60 -17.16 5.28
C ASP A 429 -36.40 -17.82 4.16
N ILE A 430 -36.31 -17.29 2.94
CA ILE A 430 -36.98 -17.84 1.75
C ILE A 430 -35.99 -18.65 0.94
N VAL A 431 -36.14 -19.98 0.90
CA VAL A 431 -35.10 -20.90 0.38
C VAL A 431 -35.58 -21.92 -0.67
N GLY A 432 -36.89 -22.08 -0.87
CA GLY A 432 -37.44 -23.14 -1.72
C GLY A 432 -37.22 -22.93 -3.22
N ALA A 433 -36.63 -23.91 -3.90
CA ALA A 433 -36.40 -23.88 -5.36
C ALA A 433 -37.69 -23.70 -6.18
N ASN A 434 -38.85 -24.14 -5.68
CA ASN A 434 -40.14 -23.98 -6.34
C ASN A 434 -41.04 -22.97 -5.61
N SER A 435 -40.43 -22.02 -4.89
CA SER A 435 -41.17 -21.06 -4.06
C SER A 435 -41.60 -19.80 -4.79
N ALA A 436 -41.08 -19.56 -6.00
CA ALA A 436 -41.48 -18.41 -6.81
C ALA A 436 -43.00 -18.36 -7.03
N SER A 437 -43.55 -17.15 -6.95
CA SER A 437 -44.98 -16.82 -6.97
C SER A 437 -45.82 -17.40 -5.83
N ARG A 438 -45.21 -18.12 -4.87
CA ARG A 438 -45.90 -18.58 -3.66
C ARG A 438 -45.91 -17.49 -2.60
N THR A 439 -46.82 -17.62 -1.65
CA THR A 439 -47.07 -16.61 -0.62
C THR A 439 -46.75 -17.12 0.77
N VAL A 440 -46.12 -16.26 1.57
CA VAL A 440 -45.95 -16.44 3.01
C VAL A 440 -46.94 -15.52 3.72
N ASP A 441 -47.70 -16.07 4.65
CA ASP A 441 -48.65 -15.33 5.47
C ASP A 441 -48.79 -16.05 6.80
N PHE A 442 -48.56 -15.36 7.92
CA PHE A 442 -48.54 -15.93 9.26
C PHE A 442 -49.60 -15.26 10.13
N ASP A 443 -50.60 -16.02 10.51
CA ASP A 443 -51.70 -15.58 11.37
C ASP A 443 -51.54 -16.09 12.80
N ILE A 444 -52.33 -15.55 13.72
CA ILE A 444 -52.71 -16.25 14.96
C ILE A 444 -54.15 -16.68 14.78
N ASP A 445 -54.36 -17.99 14.65
CA ASP A 445 -55.63 -18.56 14.18
C ASP A 445 -56.73 -18.42 15.25
N LYS A 446 -56.37 -18.64 16.53
CA LYS A 446 -57.29 -18.60 17.68
C LYS A 446 -56.62 -17.94 18.89
N SER A 447 -57.41 -17.31 19.76
CA SER A 447 -56.91 -16.79 21.04
C SER A 447 -56.24 -17.88 21.90
N THR A 448 -56.71 -19.13 21.83
CA THR A 448 -56.10 -20.27 22.56
C THR A 448 -54.72 -20.71 22.05
N ASP A 449 -54.24 -20.16 20.93
CA ASP A 449 -52.88 -20.39 20.40
C ASP A 449 -51.79 -19.70 21.23
N ILE A 450 -52.19 -18.86 22.18
CA ILE A 450 -51.31 -18.15 23.09
C ILE A 450 -51.66 -18.52 24.52
N TYR A 451 -50.62 -18.81 25.32
CA TYR A 451 -50.81 -19.26 26.69
C TYR A 451 -50.13 -18.33 27.70
N PHE A 452 -50.95 -17.55 28.40
CA PHE A 452 -50.54 -16.71 29.51
C PHE A 452 -51.01 -17.32 30.85
N VAL A 453 -50.18 -17.16 31.89
CA VAL A 453 -50.51 -17.59 33.26
C VAL A 453 -50.31 -16.44 34.24
N GLY A 454 -51.33 -16.17 35.05
CA GLY A 454 -51.26 -15.21 36.16
C GLY A 454 -50.36 -15.70 37.28
N GLN A 455 -49.47 -14.84 37.77
CA GLN A 455 -48.47 -15.24 38.76
C GLN A 455 -48.98 -15.20 40.21
N THR A 456 -50.12 -14.55 40.49
CA THR A 456 -50.67 -14.47 41.85
C THR A 456 -51.50 -15.71 42.17
N TYR A 457 -52.37 -16.10 41.23
CA TYR A 457 -53.32 -17.19 41.46
C TYR A 457 -53.02 -18.46 40.66
N GLY A 458 -52.09 -18.41 39.70
CA GLY A 458 -51.65 -19.58 38.91
C GLY A 458 -52.63 -20.01 37.81
N PHE A 459 -53.68 -19.24 37.55
CA PHE A 459 -54.66 -19.55 36.50
C PHE A 459 -54.18 -19.09 35.12
N GLY A 460 -54.51 -19.87 34.09
CA GLY A 460 -54.34 -19.41 32.71
C GLY A 460 -55.29 -18.26 32.41
N ILE A 461 -54.85 -17.29 31.62
CA ILE A 461 -55.63 -16.10 31.30
C ILE A 461 -56.44 -16.35 30.01
N GLY A 462 -57.76 -16.23 30.11
CA GLY A 462 -58.64 -16.15 28.94
C GLY A 462 -58.53 -14.80 28.27
N MET A 463 -58.43 -14.79 26.94
CA MET A 463 -58.46 -13.57 26.13
C MET A 463 -59.84 -13.43 25.48
N SER A 464 -60.28 -12.20 25.25
CA SER A 464 -61.56 -11.90 24.62
C SER A 464 -61.76 -12.73 23.36
N HIS A 465 -62.84 -13.51 23.32
CA HIS A 465 -63.20 -14.38 22.21
C HIS A 465 -63.78 -13.52 21.09
N SER A 466 -62.93 -13.02 20.19
CA SER A 466 -63.43 -12.68 18.85
C SER A 466 -63.88 -13.98 18.17
N THR A 467 -65.04 -13.97 17.53
CA THR A 467 -65.51 -15.10 16.71
C THR A 467 -64.81 -15.15 15.34
N SER A 468 -63.94 -14.18 15.04
CA SER A 468 -63.14 -14.16 13.80
C SER A 468 -62.05 -15.22 13.81
N THR A 469 -61.97 -15.97 12.72
CA THR A 469 -60.83 -16.84 12.40
C THR A 469 -60.22 -16.36 11.08
N PRO A 470 -58.94 -15.95 11.04
CA PRO A 470 -58.00 -15.94 12.16
C PRO A 470 -58.34 -14.90 13.23
N TRP A 471 -57.81 -15.09 14.43
CA TRP A 471 -57.92 -14.13 15.53
C TRP A 471 -57.10 -12.86 15.26
N THR A 472 -55.92 -13.00 14.65
CA THR A 472 -55.14 -11.90 14.07
C THR A 472 -54.61 -12.30 12.69
N SER A 473 -54.84 -11.48 11.68
CA SER A 473 -54.31 -11.69 10.32
C SER A 473 -52.93 -11.05 10.14
N GLY A 474 -52.02 -11.76 9.48
CA GLY A 474 -50.78 -11.23 8.94
C GLY A 474 -50.97 -10.53 7.59
N TYR A 475 -49.86 -10.06 7.02
CA TYR A 475 -49.83 -9.53 5.66
C TYR A 475 -49.11 -10.49 4.71
N VAL A 476 -49.69 -10.67 3.52
CA VAL A 476 -49.16 -11.54 2.48
C VAL A 476 -47.80 -11.05 1.97
N THR A 477 -46.81 -11.94 1.99
CA THR A 477 -45.51 -11.76 1.33
C THR A 477 -45.44 -12.66 0.10
N THR A 478 -45.36 -12.07 -1.10
CA THR A 478 -45.21 -12.81 -2.38
C THR A 478 -43.74 -13.01 -2.72
N ILE A 479 -43.38 -14.22 -3.16
CA ILE A 479 -42.01 -14.56 -3.54
C ILE A 479 -41.80 -14.30 -5.05
N ASN A 480 -40.81 -13.50 -5.40
CA ASN A 480 -40.37 -13.32 -6.79
C ASN A 480 -39.28 -14.33 -7.17
N ALA A 481 -39.31 -14.76 -8.45
CA ALA A 481 -38.20 -15.45 -9.10
C ALA A 481 -37.03 -14.46 -9.41
N ALA A 482 -36.04 -14.91 -10.18
CA ALA A 482 -34.96 -14.03 -10.61
C ALA A 482 -35.47 -12.75 -11.33
N THR A 483 -34.85 -11.61 -11.07
CA THR A 483 -35.12 -10.35 -11.78
C THR A 483 -33.85 -9.78 -12.38
N VAL A 484 -33.98 -9.10 -13.52
CA VAL A 484 -32.87 -8.42 -14.20
C VAL A 484 -32.79 -6.98 -13.73
N ASN A 485 -31.74 -6.65 -12.99
CA ASN A 485 -31.44 -5.26 -12.61
C ASN A 485 -30.69 -4.54 -13.73
N LEU A 486 -29.73 -5.21 -14.38
CA LEU A 486 -28.94 -4.62 -15.47
C LEU A 486 -28.41 -5.69 -16.43
N ILE A 487 -28.54 -5.45 -17.74
CA ILE A 487 -27.66 -6.03 -18.76
C ILE A 487 -27.26 -4.87 -19.66
N GLY A 488 -25.97 -4.60 -19.81
CA GLY A 488 -25.52 -3.41 -20.53
C GLY A 488 -24.02 -3.36 -20.77
N LYS A 489 -23.55 -2.27 -21.37
CA LYS A 489 -22.13 -2.03 -21.67
C LYS A 489 -21.28 -1.99 -20.40
N ALA A 490 -20.14 -2.68 -20.41
CA ALA A 490 -19.12 -2.56 -19.37
C ALA A 490 -18.13 -1.43 -19.70
N ALA A 491 -17.91 -0.51 -18.76
CA ALA A 491 -16.88 0.52 -18.89
C ALA A 491 -15.49 -0.04 -18.54
N GLU A 492 -15.46 -1.11 -17.76
CA GLU A 492 -14.30 -1.82 -17.23
C GLU A 492 -13.48 -2.53 -18.32
N VAL A 493 -14.04 -2.72 -19.52
CA VAL A 493 -13.32 -3.15 -20.72
C VAL A 493 -13.16 -1.93 -21.65
N PRO A 494 -12.15 -1.07 -21.46
CA PRO A 494 -12.03 0.19 -22.20
C PRO A 494 -11.65 -0.04 -23.67
N ALA A 495 -11.93 0.97 -24.49
CA ALA A 495 -11.44 1.06 -25.87
C ALA A 495 -9.90 1.02 -25.88
N GLN A 496 -9.32 0.19 -26.76
CA GLN A 496 -7.88 0.02 -26.85
C GLN A 496 -7.43 -0.45 -28.24
N ASN A 497 -6.12 -0.41 -28.46
CA ASN A 497 -5.50 -0.93 -29.68
C ASN A 497 -5.38 -2.46 -29.63
N ILE A 498 -5.82 -3.12 -30.70
CA ILE A 498 -5.79 -4.58 -30.86
C ILE A 498 -5.05 -4.98 -32.14
N ALA A 499 -4.43 -6.15 -32.14
CA ALA A 499 -3.60 -6.63 -33.24
C ALA A 499 -4.29 -7.71 -34.08
N VAL A 500 -3.93 -7.77 -35.37
CA VAL A 500 -4.30 -8.87 -36.26
C VAL A 500 -3.51 -10.13 -35.93
N GLN A 501 -4.09 -11.30 -36.20
CA GLN A 501 -3.50 -12.63 -35.99
C GLN A 501 -3.12 -13.01 -34.54
N VAL A 502 -3.40 -12.15 -33.56
CA VAL A 502 -3.19 -12.46 -32.15
C VAL A 502 -4.48 -13.00 -31.54
N ALA A 503 -4.39 -14.11 -30.79
CA ALA A 503 -5.54 -14.66 -30.08
C ALA A 503 -5.94 -13.79 -28.87
N ASN A 504 -7.17 -13.98 -28.38
CA ASN A 504 -7.68 -13.35 -27.16
C ASN A 504 -7.66 -11.81 -27.17
N GLN A 505 -7.73 -11.16 -28.33
CA GLN A 505 -7.88 -9.71 -28.42
C GLN A 505 -9.24 -9.30 -27.85
N PRO A 506 -9.32 -8.30 -26.96
CA PRO A 506 -10.59 -7.81 -26.45
C PRO A 506 -11.40 -7.20 -27.59
N LEU A 507 -12.69 -7.52 -27.66
CA LEU A 507 -13.64 -7.03 -28.68
C LEU A 507 -14.71 -6.11 -28.06
N GLY A 508 -14.77 -6.03 -26.73
CA GLY A 508 -15.75 -5.28 -25.96
C GLY A 508 -16.10 -5.98 -24.64
N GLY A 509 -16.92 -5.34 -23.81
CA GLY A 509 -17.44 -5.95 -22.59
C GLY A 509 -18.89 -5.57 -22.28
N PHE A 510 -19.55 -6.44 -21.53
CA PHE A 510 -20.90 -6.25 -21.01
C PHE A 510 -20.98 -6.65 -19.54
N VAL A 511 -22.00 -6.15 -18.85
CA VAL A 511 -22.29 -6.48 -17.44
C VAL A 511 -23.62 -7.18 -17.34
N THR A 512 -23.77 -8.04 -16.35
CA THR A 512 -25.07 -8.59 -15.92
C THR A 512 -25.25 -8.34 -14.42
N ASP A 513 -26.45 -7.95 -13.99
CA ASP A 513 -26.84 -7.89 -12.59
C ASP A 513 -28.22 -8.54 -12.39
N PHE A 514 -28.22 -9.75 -11.83
CA PHE A 514 -29.42 -10.51 -11.51
C PHE A 514 -29.69 -10.52 -10.00
N LYS A 515 -30.95 -10.44 -9.59
CA LYS A 515 -31.39 -10.60 -8.19
C LYS A 515 -32.21 -11.87 -8.00
N GLY A 516 -32.27 -12.38 -6.78
CA GLY A 516 -33.00 -13.60 -6.41
C GLY A 516 -32.18 -14.87 -6.60
N GLU A 517 -31.90 -15.22 -7.85
CA GLU A 517 -31.09 -16.40 -8.21
C GLU A 517 -30.25 -16.14 -9.46
N GLY A 518 -29.26 -16.99 -9.71
CA GLY A 518 -28.51 -16.93 -10.97
C GLY A 518 -29.40 -17.27 -12.16
N VAL A 519 -29.07 -16.78 -13.35
CA VAL A 519 -29.86 -16.99 -14.58
C VAL A 519 -29.03 -17.74 -15.60
N THR A 520 -29.55 -18.88 -16.05
CA THR A 520 -28.97 -19.67 -17.12
C THR A 520 -29.46 -19.16 -18.47
N MET A 521 -28.54 -19.06 -19.44
CA MET A 521 -28.79 -18.80 -20.86
C MET A 521 -28.29 -19.97 -21.66
N THR A 522 -29.08 -20.47 -22.60
CA THR A 522 -28.68 -21.56 -23.52
C THR A 522 -28.20 -21.04 -24.88
N GLN A 523 -28.47 -19.78 -25.19
CA GLN A 523 -27.96 -19.14 -26.39
C GLN A 523 -27.77 -17.65 -26.20
N MET A 524 -26.61 -17.15 -26.61
CA MET A 524 -26.29 -15.72 -26.64
C MET A 524 -25.74 -15.35 -28.01
N ILE A 525 -26.15 -14.19 -28.53
CA ILE A 525 -25.80 -13.74 -29.88
C ILE A 525 -25.09 -12.39 -29.77
N PHE A 526 -23.92 -12.27 -30.39
CA PHE A 526 -23.16 -11.03 -30.48
C PHE A 526 -22.90 -10.68 -31.94
N ASN A 527 -23.19 -9.43 -32.32
CA ASN A 527 -22.90 -8.90 -33.64
C ASN A 527 -21.64 -8.05 -33.59
N ILE A 528 -20.74 -8.23 -34.55
CA ILE A 528 -19.44 -7.57 -34.66
C ILE A 528 -19.37 -6.88 -36.03
N SER A 529 -18.88 -5.64 -36.06
CA SER A 529 -18.69 -4.86 -37.29
C SER A 529 -17.30 -4.23 -37.34
N TYR A 530 -16.80 -4.02 -38.55
CA TYR A 530 -15.64 -3.18 -38.81
C TYR A 530 -16.06 -1.78 -39.27
N GLY A 531 -15.54 -0.71 -38.64
CA GLY A 531 -15.92 0.67 -39.01
C GLY A 531 -17.38 1.03 -38.69
N THR A 532 -17.91 2.04 -39.39
CA THR A 532 -19.32 2.47 -39.30
C THR A 532 -20.26 1.71 -40.25
N ASN A 533 -19.71 0.90 -41.15
CA ASN A 533 -20.46 0.17 -42.17
C ASN A 533 -20.48 -1.32 -41.83
N ALA A 534 -21.59 -1.96 -42.18
CA ALA A 534 -21.80 -3.40 -42.02
C ALA A 534 -20.98 -4.16 -43.10
N ASP A 535 -19.66 -4.26 -42.92
CA ASP A 535 -18.79 -5.04 -43.81
C ASP A 535 -18.81 -6.51 -43.39
N SER A 536 -19.70 -7.28 -44.03
CA SER A 536 -19.72 -8.75 -43.99
C SER A 536 -18.85 -9.34 -45.10
N ASN A 537 -17.59 -8.94 -45.18
CA ASN A 537 -16.69 -9.60 -46.11
C ASN A 537 -16.38 -11.00 -45.56
N ALA A 538 -16.89 -12.05 -46.21
CA ALA A 538 -16.75 -13.44 -45.74
C ALA A 538 -15.28 -13.89 -45.61
N SER A 539 -14.34 -13.13 -46.18
CA SER A 539 -12.90 -13.31 -46.06
C SER A 539 -12.27 -12.74 -44.78
N GLU A 540 -13.00 -11.98 -43.96
CA GLU A 540 -12.47 -11.26 -42.79
C GLU A 540 -13.16 -11.63 -41.47
N LEU A 541 -13.65 -12.87 -41.38
CA LEU A 541 -14.36 -13.34 -40.18
C LEU A 541 -13.41 -13.44 -38.97
N LEU A 542 -13.85 -12.90 -37.83
CA LEU A 542 -13.18 -13.15 -36.55
C LEU A 542 -13.32 -14.63 -36.16
N THR A 543 -12.26 -15.19 -35.58
CA THR A 543 -12.21 -16.58 -35.13
C THR A 543 -11.94 -16.66 -33.63
N SER A 544 -12.17 -17.84 -33.04
CA SER A 544 -11.85 -18.14 -31.64
C SER A 544 -12.47 -17.17 -30.61
N ILE A 545 -13.72 -16.76 -30.84
CA ILE A 545 -14.42 -15.77 -30.02
C ILE A 545 -14.96 -16.45 -28.75
N SER A 546 -14.57 -15.95 -27.59
CA SER A 546 -14.96 -16.47 -26.27
C SER A 546 -15.54 -15.37 -25.39
N ILE A 547 -16.44 -15.75 -24.48
CA ILE A 547 -16.88 -14.89 -23.38
C ILE A 547 -16.03 -15.24 -22.16
N VAL A 548 -15.44 -14.24 -21.53
CA VAL A 548 -14.52 -14.39 -20.40
C VAL A 548 -15.01 -13.53 -19.22
N ASP A 549 -15.11 -14.12 -18.04
CA ASP A 549 -15.54 -13.43 -16.81
C ASP A 549 -14.46 -12.48 -16.25
N GLU A 550 -14.81 -11.74 -15.19
CA GLU A 550 -13.89 -10.80 -14.53
C GLU A 550 -12.63 -11.45 -13.94
N ASN A 551 -12.63 -12.77 -13.74
CA ASN A 551 -11.51 -13.54 -13.21
C ASN A 551 -10.63 -14.15 -14.32
N GLY A 552 -10.94 -13.88 -15.59
CA GLY A 552 -10.21 -14.41 -16.73
C GLY A 552 -10.61 -15.83 -17.14
N LYS A 553 -11.67 -16.41 -16.57
CA LYS A 553 -12.18 -17.74 -16.93
C LYS A 553 -13.08 -17.64 -18.15
N ILE A 554 -12.88 -18.52 -19.13
CA ILE A 554 -13.76 -18.67 -20.28
C ILE A 554 -15.09 -19.28 -19.81
N VAL A 555 -16.19 -18.57 -20.03
CA VAL A 555 -17.55 -19.00 -19.66
C VAL A 555 -18.38 -19.49 -20.84
N ALA A 556 -18.01 -19.13 -22.08
CA ALA A 556 -18.59 -19.68 -23.31
C ALA A 556 -17.62 -19.58 -24.49
N GLY A 557 -17.76 -20.49 -25.46
CA GLY A 557 -16.90 -20.57 -26.64
C GLY A 557 -15.62 -21.39 -26.43
N PRO A 558 -14.66 -21.32 -27.36
CA PRO A 558 -14.61 -20.43 -28.52
C PRO A 558 -15.62 -20.77 -29.62
N VAL A 559 -16.14 -19.75 -30.32
CA VAL A 559 -16.92 -19.87 -31.56
C VAL A 559 -16.30 -19.00 -32.65
N ASP A 560 -16.47 -19.37 -33.91
CA ASP A 560 -16.07 -18.53 -35.04
C ASP A 560 -17.25 -17.67 -35.50
N ALA A 561 -16.98 -16.45 -35.96
CA ALA A 561 -18.01 -15.59 -36.50
C ALA A 561 -18.51 -16.11 -37.85
N SER A 562 -19.79 -15.89 -38.14
CA SER A 562 -20.40 -16.13 -39.44
C SER A 562 -20.91 -14.83 -40.06
N ALA A 563 -20.95 -14.73 -41.39
CA ALA A 563 -21.51 -13.56 -42.07
C ALA A 563 -23.04 -13.66 -42.11
N SER A 564 -23.75 -12.68 -41.55
CA SER A 564 -25.22 -12.60 -41.59
C SER A 564 -25.72 -11.16 -41.57
N GLY A 565 -26.57 -10.79 -42.54
CA GLY A 565 -27.26 -9.49 -42.56
C GLY A 565 -26.36 -8.26 -42.60
N GLY A 566 -25.16 -8.35 -43.19
CA GLY A 566 -24.17 -7.28 -43.19
C GLY A 566 -23.24 -7.27 -41.97
N LEU A 567 -23.50 -8.07 -40.95
CA LEU A 567 -22.69 -8.13 -39.73
C LEU A 567 -21.95 -9.48 -39.63
N GLN A 568 -20.93 -9.50 -38.78
CA GLN A 568 -20.34 -10.76 -38.31
C GLN A 568 -21.08 -11.19 -37.05
N VAL A 569 -21.54 -12.44 -36.99
CA VAL A 569 -22.36 -12.94 -35.89
C VAL A 569 -21.65 -14.08 -35.18
N ALA A 570 -21.44 -13.92 -33.87
CA ALA A 570 -20.96 -14.95 -32.96
C ALA A 570 -22.14 -15.47 -32.14
N THR A 571 -22.51 -16.74 -32.37
CA THR A 571 -23.59 -17.42 -31.64
C THR A 571 -23.00 -18.44 -30.69
N PHE A 572 -23.14 -18.17 -29.39
CA PHE A 572 -22.78 -19.11 -28.33
C PHE A 572 -24.00 -19.98 -28.02
N SER A 573 -23.82 -21.31 -28.07
CA SER A 573 -24.86 -22.29 -27.74
C SER A 573 -24.58 -23.06 -26.45
N ASP A 574 -23.47 -22.73 -25.78
CA ASP A 574 -23.16 -23.25 -24.44
C ASP A 574 -24.14 -22.68 -23.42
N SER A 575 -24.59 -23.54 -22.49
CA SER A 575 -25.36 -23.11 -21.34
C SER A 575 -24.48 -22.34 -20.36
N VAL A 576 -24.76 -21.05 -20.16
CA VAL A 576 -24.03 -20.19 -19.21
C VAL A 576 -24.94 -19.76 -18.09
N THR A 577 -24.56 -20.05 -16.85
CA THR A 577 -25.24 -19.54 -15.65
C THR A 577 -24.55 -18.28 -15.16
N PHE A 578 -25.23 -17.15 -15.31
CA PHE A 578 -24.82 -15.88 -14.72
C PHE A 578 -25.20 -15.84 -13.24
N PRO A 579 -24.26 -15.57 -12.31
CA PRO A 579 -24.56 -15.48 -10.89
C PRO A 579 -25.42 -14.25 -10.53
N THR A 580 -25.91 -14.23 -9.29
CA THR A 580 -26.57 -13.03 -8.72
C THR A 580 -25.57 -11.92 -8.44
N GLY A 581 -26.02 -10.68 -8.47
CA GLY A 581 -25.17 -9.51 -8.32
C GLY A 581 -24.56 -9.06 -9.65
N ARG A 582 -23.80 -7.96 -9.61
CA ARG A 582 -23.19 -7.34 -10.80
C ARG A 582 -21.87 -8.03 -11.13
N HIS A 583 -21.77 -8.57 -12.35
CA HIS A 583 -20.59 -9.22 -12.90
C HIS A 583 -20.22 -8.66 -14.27
N VAL A 584 -18.93 -8.71 -14.61
CA VAL A 584 -18.37 -8.10 -15.83
C VAL A 584 -17.82 -9.19 -16.74
N PHE A 585 -18.23 -9.16 -18.00
CA PHE A 585 -17.81 -10.12 -19.01
C PHE A 585 -17.16 -9.40 -20.18
N SER A 586 -16.08 -9.99 -20.69
CA SER A 586 -15.37 -9.52 -21.88
C SER A 586 -15.57 -10.50 -23.03
N LEU A 587 -15.82 -9.95 -24.22
CA LEU A 587 -15.76 -10.71 -25.46
C LEU A 587 -14.32 -10.64 -25.97
N LYS A 588 -13.70 -11.79 -26.22
CA LYS A 588 -12.32 -11.88 -26.75
C LYS A 588 -12.30 -12.73 -28.01
N GLY A 589 -11.46 -12.41 -28.99
CA GLY A 589 -11.34 -13.20 -30.23
C GLY A 589 -10.03 -12.96 -30.97
N LYS A 590 -9.91 -13.53 -32.17
CA LYS A 590 -8.76 -13.39 -33.06
C LYS A 590 -9.18 -12.72 -34.37
N LEU A 591 -8.50 -11.64 -34.72
CA LEU A 591 -8.71 -10.92 -35.97
C LEU A 591 -7.88 -11.57 -37.10
N PRO A 592 -8.39 -11.68 -38.33
CA PRO A 592 -7.61 -12.15 -39.47
C PRO A 592 -6.55 -11.13 -39.92
N SER A 593 -5.54 -11.56 -40.68
CA SER A 593 -4.45 -10.70 -41.17
C SER A 593 -4.86 -9.67 -42.23
N THR A 594 -6.04 -9.80 -42.83
CA THR A 594 -6.52 -8.91 -43.90
C THR A 594 -7.07 -7.59 -43.38
N VAL A 595 -7.42 -7.53 -42.08
CA VAL A 595 -7.98 -6.33 -41.45
C VAL A 595 -6.96 -5.20 -41.48
N SER A 596 -7.39 -4.04 -41.98
CA SER A 596 -6.50 -2.90 -42.24
C SER A 596 -6.07 -2.18 -40.97
N ASN A 597 -4.88 -1.59 -40.98
CA ASN A 597 -4.40 -0.73 -39.92
C ASN A 597 -5.34 0.48 -39.72
N ASN A 598 -5.60 0.87 -38.47
CA ASN A 598 -6.53 1.91 -38.02
C ASN A 598 -8.03 1.61 -38.23
N GLN A 599 -8.41 0.44 -38.74
CA GLN A 599 -9.82 0.03 -38.80
C GLN A 599 -10.38 -0.15 -37.37
N THR A 600 -11.65 0.15 -37.13
CA THR A 600 -12.27 -0.03 -35.81
C THR A 600 -13.08 -1.32 -35.75
N VAL A 601 -13.19 -1.94 -34.58
CA VAL A 601 -14.01 -3.13 -34.31
C VAL A 601 -15.03 -2.79 -33.23
N SER A 602 -16.32 -3.05 -33.48
CA SER A 602 -17.39 -2.82 -32.51
C SER A 602 -18.25 -4.06 -32.35
N ALA A 603 -18.39 -4.55 -31.12
CA ALA A 603 -19.32 -5.61 -30.76
C ALA A 603 -20.62 -5.05 -30.17
N SER A 604 -21.74 -5.71 -30.40
CA SER A 604 -23.08 -5.36 -29.88
C SER A 604 -23.91 -6.63 -29.61
N THR A 605 -24.93 -6.51 -28.77
CA THR A 605 -25.86 -7.61 -28.48
C THR A 605 -27.24 -7.09 -28.10
N THR A 606 -28.26 -7.90 -28.34
CA THR A 606 -29.66 -7.66 -27.95
C THR A 606 -30.09 -8.74 -26.95
N PRO A 607 -29.95 -8.52 -25.64
CA PRO A 607 -30.23 -9.54 -24.62
C PRO A 607 -31.66 -10.07 -24.63
N SER A 608 -32.65 -9.27 -25.03
CA SER A 608 -34.04 -9.72 -25.19
C SER A 608 -34.21 -10.83 -26.25
N GLY A 609 -33.22 -11.01 -27.15
CA GLY A 609 -33.15 -12.08 -28.12
C GLY A 609 -32.37 -13.33 -27.68
N TRP A 610 -31.80 -13.37 -26.47
CA TRP A 610 -31.13 -14.56 -25.93
C TRP A 610 -32.14 -15.66 -25.58
N SER A 611 -31.72 -16.92 -25.68
CA SER A 611 -32.59 -18.10 -25.48
C SER A 611 -32.30 -18.88 -24.20
N GLY A 612 -33.30 -19.58 -23.68
CA GLY A 612 -33.19 -20.43 -22.48
C GLY A 612 -33.01 -19.65 -21.17
N ARG A 613 -33.57 -18.44 -21.10
CA ARG A 613 -33.56 -17.50 -19.97
C ARG A 613 -34.25 -18.08 -18.74
N THR A 614 -33.57 -18.93 -17.98
CA THR A 614 -34.18 -19.67 -16.87
C THR A 614 -33.45 -19.43 -15.56
N GLY A 615 -34.18 -19.32 -14.46
CA GLY A 615 -33.59 -19.31 -13.11
C GLY A 615 -32.80 -20.60 -12.88
N ALA A 616 -31.56 -20.48 -12.38
CA ALA A 616 -30.66 -21.62 -12.21
C ALA A 616 -31.14 -22.61 -11.15
N ILE A 617 -31.93 -22.15 -10.18
CA ILE A 617 -32.50 -22.95 -9.11
C ILE A 617 -33.96 -23.26 -9.42
N THR A 618 -34.75 -22.26 -9.84
CA THR A 618 -36.20 -22.40 -10.00
C THR A 618 -36.63 -22.98 -11.36
N GLY A 619 -35.78 -22.88 -12.38
CA GLY A 619 -36.14 -23.23 -13.76
C GLY A 619 -37.18 -22.29 -14.41
N ASN A 620 -37.64 -21.25 -13.70
CA ASN A 620 -38.65 -20.34 -14.23
C ASN A 620 -38.08 -19.46 -15.34
N THR A 621 -38.91 -19.16 -16.33
CA THR A 621 -38.52 -18.23 -17.40
C THR A 621 -38.39 -16.81 -16.86
N ILE A 622 -37.24 -16.18 -17.10
CA ILE A 622 -36.93 -14.82 -16.67
C ILE A 622 -37.15 -13.86 -17.85
N SER A 623 -37.99 -12.84 -17.63
CA SER A 623 -38.25 -11.80 -18.63
C SER A 623 -37.07 -10.85 -18.76
N ILE A 624 -36.49 -10.77 -19.96
CA ILE A 624 -35.42 -9.83 -20.31
C ILE A 624 -35.93 -8.85 -21.37
N THR A 625 -35.99 -7.57 -21.00
CA THR A 625 -36.49 -6.49 -21.87
C THR A 625 -35.37 -5.62 -22.46
N GLN A 626 -34.13 -5.82 -22.02
CA GLN A 626 -32.97 -5.05 -22.53
C GLN A 626 -32.81 -5.19 -24.04
N GLY A 627 -32.88 -4.06 -24.75
CA GLY A 627 -32.67 -3.95 -26.19
C GLY A 627 -31.20 -3.98 -26.60
N ASN A 628 -30.92 -3.67 -27.87
CA ASN A 628 -29.56 -3.66 -28.41
C ASN A 628 -28.68 -2.60 -27.75
N PHE A 629 -27.44 -2.95 -27.41
CA PHE A 629 -26.41 -1.98 -27.05
C PHE A 629 -25.05 -2.36 -27.64
N SER A 630 -24.23 -1.35 -27.91
CA SER A 630 -22.84 -1.52 -28.35
C SER A 630 -21.87 -1.49 -27.17
N MET A 631 -20.82 -2.30 -27.27
CA MET A 631 -19.69 -2.32 -26.34
C MET A 631 -18.71 -1.19 -26.65
N ASN A 632 -17.56 -1.13 -25.96
CA ASN A 632 -16.48 -0.21 -26.34
C ASN A 632 -15.85 -0.63 -27.67
N THR A 633 -15.66 0.36 -28.56
CA THR A 633 -15.00 0.18 -29.86
C THR A 633 -13.50 -0.01 -29.68
N MET A 634 -12.91 -0.97 -30.40
CA MET A 634 -11.48 -1.23 -30.42
C MET A 634 -10.87 -0.70 -31.72
N THR A 635 -9.57 -0.40 -31.73
CA THR A 635 -8.85 0.07 -32.92
C THR A 635 -7.79 -0.92 -33.33
N VAL A 636 -7.83 -1.37 -34.58
CA VAL A 636 -6.83 -2.28 -35.14
C VAL A 636 -5.54 -1.53 -35.38
N LYS A 637 -4.45 -2.06 -34.86
CA LYS A 637 -3.09 -1.60 -35.14
C LYS A 637 -2.26 -2.78 -35.62
N THR A 638 -1.59 -2.62 -36.76
CA THR A 638 -0.59 -3.61 -37.20
C THR A 638 0.71 -3.40 -36.42
N GLY A 639 1.57 -4.43 -36.38
CA GLY A 639 2.93 -4.27 -35.85
C GLY A 639 3.69 -3.16 -36.60
N SER A 640 4.30 -2.22 -35.89
CA SER A 640 5.12 -1.16 -36.50
C SER A 640 6.22 -0.70 -35.54
N VAL A 641 7.39 -0.34 -36.08
CA VAL A 641 8.48 0.27 -35.31
C VAL A 641 9.13 1.35 -36.16
N THR A 642 9.54 2.45 -35.53
CA THR A 642 10.42 3.45 -36.14
C THR A 642 11.78 3.41 -35.46
N ALA A 643 12.87 3.36 -36.22
CA ALA A 643 14.24 3.48 -35.73
C ALA A 643 14.77 4.90 -36.02
N SER A 644 15.31 5.58 -35.00
CA SER A 644 15.90 6.91 -35.13
C SER A 644 17.11 7.08 -34.21
N VAL A 645 17.91 8.13 -34.40
CA VAL A 645 19.07 8.42 -33.52
C VAL A 645 18.71 9.54 -32.55
N SER A 646 19.04 9.35 -31.27
CA SER A 646 18.94 10.38 -30.25
C SER A 646 19.91 11.54 -30.51
N GLY A 647 19.53 12.76 -30.13
CA GLY A 647 20.45 13.91 -30.10
C GLY A 647 21.53 13.81 -28.99
N THR A 648 21.51 12.75 -28.18
CA THR A 648 22.48 12.50 -27.12
C THR A 648 23.20 11.16 -27.32
N PRO A 649 24.54 11.09 -27.18
CA PRO A 649 25.44 12.25 -27.05
C PRO A 649 25.43 13.12 -28.32
N ALA A 650 25.55 14.43 -28.14
CA ALA A 650 25.69 15.37 -29.24
C ALA A 650 27.08 15.24 -29.87
N ALA A 651 27.27 15.81 -31.07
CA ALA A 651 28.58 15.89 -31.71
C ALA A 651 29.58 16.60 -30.78
N GLN A 652 30.72 15.96 -30.52
CA GLN A 652 31.72 16.44 -29.56
C GLN A 652 33.10 15.83 -29.80
N ASN A 653 34.11 16.38 -29.15
CA ASN A 653 35.43 15.78 -29.08
C ASN A 653 35.45 14.61 -28.09
N VAL A 654 36.16 13.54 -28.42
CA VAL A 654 36.35 12.35 -27.57
C VAL A 654 37.83 11.99 -27.56
N VAL A 655 38.43 11.84 -26.39
CA VAL A 655 39.86 11.57 -26.28
C VAL A 655 40.17 10.11 -26.63
N ALA A 656 41.29 9.88 -27.31
CA ALA A 656 41.82 8.53 -27.54
C ALA A 656 42.12 7.81 -26.21
N GLY A 657 41.92 6.48 -26.16
CA GLY A 657 42.16 5.65 -24.97
C GLY A 657 40.92 5.33 -24.13
N VAL A 658 39.73 5.77 -24.54
CA VAL A 658 38.47 5.52 -23.81
C VAL A 658 37.93 4.12 -24.12
N ILE A 659 37.57 3.37 -23.09
CA ILE A 659 36.91 2.05 -23.19
C ILE A 659 35.40 2.22 -22.98
N GLY A 660 34.57 1.64 -23.85
CA GLY A 660 33.12 1.63 -23.72
C GLY A 660 32.44 3.00 -23.87
N PHE A 661 33.01 3.90 -24.66
CA PHE A 661 32.42 5.18 -25.02
C PHE A 661 31.06 4.99 -25.72
N THR A 662 30.01 5.63 -25.22
CA THR A 662 28.70 5.62 -25.90
C THR A 662 28.78 6.48 -27.16
N ALA A 663 28.89 5.86 -28.33
CA ALA A 663 29.01 6.55 -29.61
C ALA A 663 27.67 7.04 -30.17
N ALA A 664 26.59 6.29 -29.92
CA ALA A 664 25.25 6.67 -30.36
C ALA A 664 24.18 6.01 -29.47
N ASN A 665 22.99 6.61 -29.45
CA ASN A 665 21.80 6.02 -28.86
C ASN A 665 20.73 5.90 -29.95
N ILE A 666 20.35 4.66 -30.29
CA ILE A 666 19.35 4.36 -31.31
C ILE A 666 18.00 4.09 -30.63
N ILE A 667 17.00 4.87 -30.99
CA ILE A 667 15.64 4.78 -30.45
C ILE A 667 14.82 3.85 -31.35
N PHE A 668 14.27 2.81 -30.77
CA PHE A 668 13.24 1.95 -31.35
C PHE A 668 11.88 2.34 -30.78
N ASP A 669 11.02 2.92 -31.61
CA ASP A 669 9.70 3.43 -31.23
C ASP A 669 8.59 2.52 -31.74
N ALA A 670 7.95 1.77 -30.84
CA ALA A 670 6.79 0.95 -31.09
C ALA A 670 5.48 1.63 -30.61
N GLY A 671 5.48 2.96 -30.45
CA GLY A 671 4.35 3.77 -29.98
C GLY A 671 3.07 3.56 -30.79
N GLN A 672 3.22 3.30 -32.09
CA GLN A 672 2.11 3.05 -33.01
C GLN A 672 1.86 1.55 -33.27
N SER A 673 2.61 0.65 -32.63
CA SER A 673 2.50 -0.80 -32.83
C SER A 673 1.25 -1.37 -32.19
N GLY A 674 0.62 -2.34 -32.84
CA GLY A 674 -0.46 -3.13 -32.23
C GLY A 674 0.00 -4.27 -31.32
N GLU A 675 1.29 -4.64 -31.40
CA GLU A 675 1.89 -5.75 -30.68
C GLU A 675 3.36 -5.47 -30.31
N ASP A 676 3.89 -6.21 -29.35
CA ASP A 676 5.30 -6.13 -28.97
C ASP A 676 6.19 -6.68 -30.09
N VAL A 677 7.34 -6.03 -30.31
CA VAL A 677 8.23 -6.37 -31.41
C VAL A 677 9.57 -6.86 -30.87
N ARG A 678 9.98 -8.05 -31.29
CA ARG A 678 11.25 -8.67 -30.90
C ARG A 678 12.27 -8.56 -32.02
N PHE A 679 13.45 -8.03 -31.72
CA PHE A 679 14.59 -7.96 -32.64
C PHE A 679 15.67 -8.95 -32.17
N ASN A 680 16.16 -9.79 -33.09
CA ASN A 680 17.33 -10.64 -32.85
C ASN A 680 18.60 -10.08 -33.50
N SER A 681 18.45 -9.07 -34.34
CA SER A 681 19.56 -8.31 -34.93
C SER A 681 19.07 -6.97 -35.44
N ALA A 682 19.96 -6.01 -35.55
CA ALA A 682 19.73 -4.76 -36.25
C ALA A 682 21.01 -4.32 -36.96
N GLN A 683 20.87 -3.72 -38.14
CA GLN A 683 21.98 -3.03 -38.77
C GLN A 683 22.06 -1.59 -38.26
N PHE A 684 23.25 -1.19 -37.84
CA PHE A 684 23.57 0.21 -37.54
C PHE A 684 24.67 0.66 -38.48
N ARG A 685 24.62 1.90 -38.94
CA ARG A 685 25.56 2.45 -39.90
C ARG A 685 26.71 3.12 -39.18
N TYR A 686 27.92 2.70 -39.54
CA TYR A 686 29.15 3.36 -39.15
C TYR A 686 29.58 4.30 -40.28
N THR A 687 29.87 5.55 -39.94
CA THR A 687 30.36 6.57 -40.88
C THR A 687 31.66 7.15 -40.34
N ASP A 688 32.71 7.13 -41.14
CA ASP A 688 34.07 7.49 -40.69
C ASP A 688 34.97 7.89 -41.87
N GLY A 689 36.09 8.54 -41.53
CA GLY A 689 37.28 8.72 -42.35
C GLY A 689 38.27 7.53 -42.37
N MET A 690 38.50 6.76 -41.28
CA MET A 690 39.48 5.63 -41.22
C MET A 690 39.24 4.51 -40.16
N THR A 691 39.32 3.25 -40.59
CA THR A 691 38.68 2.05 -39.99
C THR A 691 39.35 1.41 -38.76
N THR A 692 40.38 2.00 -38.17
CA THR A 692 41.12 1.42 -37.02
C THR A 692 40.88 2.12 -35.69
N ASP A 693 40.18 3.26 -35.71
CA ASP A 693 40.17 4.20 -34.59
C ASP A 693 38.98 3.99 -33.64
N VAL A 694 38.09 3.06 -34.00
CA VAL A 694 36.97 2.60 -33.19
C VAL A 694 36.88 1.08 -33.25
N SER A 695 36.82 0.44 -32.08
CA SER A 695 36.76 -1.03 -31.96
C SER A 695 35.83 -1.46 -30.83
N ASN A 696 35.66 -2.76 -30.66
CA ASN A 696 34.86 -3.39 -29.61
C ASN A 696 33.44 -2.82 -29.45
N CYS A 697 32.75 -2.51 -30.56
CA CYS A 697 31.42 -1.93 -30.48
C CYS A 697 30.36 -2.96 -30.05
N VAL A 698 29.53 -2.59 -29.07
CA VAL A 698 28.50 -3.43 -28.46
C VAL A 698 27.23 -2.63 -28.22
N ALA A 699 26.08 -3.23 -28.48
CA ALA A 699 24.75 -2.67 -28.24
C ALA A 699 24.25 -3.01 -26.82
N TYR A 700 23.64 -2.03 -26.16
CA TYR A 700 23.10 -2.16 -24.80
C TYR A 700 21.65 -1.64 -24.71
N ASP A 701 20.77 -2.35 -24.01
CA ASP A 701 19.49 -1.85 -23.50
C ASP A 701 19.66 -1.51 -22.02
N GLY A 702 19.81 -0.22 -21.71
CA GLY A 702 20.20 0.23 -20.37
C GLY A 702 21.57 -0.33 -19.97
N SER A 703 21.62 -1.16 -18.92
CA SER A 703 22.84 -1.88 -18.49
C SER A 703 22.99 -3.25 -19.13
N GLN A 704 21.95 -3.77 -19.80
CA GLN A 704 21.96 -5.09 -20.38
C GLN A 704 22.69 -5.10 -21.72
N ARG A 705 23.72 -5.93 -21.82
CA ARG A 705 24.42 -6.19 -23.07
C ARG A 705 23.54 -7.02 -24.01
N LEU A 706 23.39 -6.59 -25.26
CA LEU A 706 22.56 -7.29 -26.25
C LEU A 706 23.35 -8.29 -27.09
N ASN A 707 24.61 -8.00 -27.42
CA ASN A 707 25.50 -8.87 -28.20
C ASN A 707 26.82 -9.16 -27.47
N ASP A 708 27.19 -10.45 -27.39
CA ASP A 708 28.39 -10.96 -26.72
C ASP A 708 29.66 -10.82 -27.58
N THR A 709 29.51 -10.94 -28.89
CA THR A 709 30.61 -10.68 -29.84
C THR A 709 30.60 -9.21 -30.23
N SER A 710 31.72 -8.51 -30.04
CA SER A 710 31.84 -7.11 -30.44
C SER A 710 31.87 -6.96 -31.97
N VAL A 711 31.30 -5.86 -32.45
CA VAL A 711 31.33 -5.45 -33.85
C VAL A 711 32.51 -4.48 -34.03
N ASN A 712 33.42 -4.80 -34.93
CA ASN A 712 34.57 -3.95 -35.26
C ASN A 712 34.35 -3.40 -36.66
N PRO A 713 34.06 -2.10 -36.82
CA PRO A 713 33.78 -1.53 -38.12
C PRO A 713 35.04 -1.55 -39.00
N SER A 714 34.93 -2.08 -40.22
CA SER A 714 36.05 -2.17 -41.17
C SER A 714 35.88 -1.28 -42.41
N SER A 715 34.78 -0.53 -42.51
CA SER A 715 34.44 0.39 -43.60
C SER A 715 33.21 1.23 -43.24
N THR A 716 33.03 2.36 -43.91
CA THR A 716 31.79 3.17 -43.87
C THR A 716 30.63 2.41 -44.51
N ALA A 717 29.84 1.71 -43.70
CA ALA A 717 28.77 0.82 -44.13
C ALA A 717 27.81 0.48 -42.97
N ALA A 718 26.71 -0.19 -43.30
CA ALA A 718 25.83 -0.85 -42.34
C ALA A 718 26.51 -2.09 -41.76
N HIS A 719 26.56 -2.21 -40.43
CA HIS A 719 27.10 -3.37 -39.73
C HIS A 719 25.99 -4.05 -38.93
N THR A 720 25.92 -5.37 -39.03
CA THR A 720 24.90 -6.17 -38.34
C THR A 720 25.34 -6.46 -36.91
N PHE A 721 24.54 -6.02 -35.93
CA PHE A 721 24.64 -6.44 -34.55
C PHE A 721 23.67 -7.61 -34.34
N THR A 722 24.20 -8.81 -34.12
CA THR A 722 23.39 -9.98 -33.75
C THR A 722 23.22 -10.01 -32.24
N PHE A 723 21.97 -10.01 -31.77
CA PHE A 723 21.65 -9.96 -30.36
C PHE A 723 21.53 -11.37 -29.79
N ASP A 724 22.46 -11.74 -28.91
CA ASP A 724 22.42 -12.96 -28.10
C ASP A 724 21.28 -12.90 -27.07
N THR A 725 20.96 -11.68 -26.60
CA THR A 725 19.70 -11.43 -25.90
C THR A 725 18.79 -10.54 -26.73
N ALA A 726 17.68 -11.11 -27.21
CA ALA A 726 16.76 -10.40 -28.08
C ALA A 726 16.22 -9.12 -27.43
N LEU A 727 16.20 -8.03 -28.20
CA LEU A 727 15.59 -6.77 -27.79
C LEU A 727 14.07 -6.87 -27.98
N VAL A 728 13.29 -6.70 -26.93
CA VAL A 728 11.83 -6.60 -27.00
C VAL A 728 11.41 -5.16 -26.77
N VAL A 729 10.70 -4.59 -27.74
CA VAL A 729 10.10 -3.26 -27.66
C VAL A 729 8.60 -3.43 -27.45
N PRO A 730 8.08 -3.20 -26.24
CA PRO A 730 6.64 -3.32 -25.98
C PRO A 730 5.82 -2.33 -26.82
N LYS A 731 4.63 -2.73 -27.25
CA LYS A 731 3.72 -1.84 -27.98
C LYS A 731 3.39 -0.58 -27.15
N GLY A 732 3.25 0.55 -27.82
CA GLY A 732 2.96 1.83 -27.17
C GLY A 732 4.17 2.43 -26.43
N THR A 733 5.37 1.87 -26.57
CA THR A 733 6.58 2.32 -25.86
C THR A 733 7.77 2.53 -26.80
N THR A 734 8.80 3.18 -26.27
CA THR A 734 10.10 3.36 -26.92
C THR A 734 11.20 2.65 -26.10
N LYS A 735 12.22 2.17 -26.80
CA LYS A 735 13.45 1.62 -26.20
C LYS A 735 14.67 2.29 -26.82
N THR A 736 15.69 2.52 -26.01
CA THR A 736 16.95 3.12 -26.47
C THR A 736 18.06 2.09 -26.39
N VAL A 737 18.71 1.85 -27.53
CA VAL A 737 19.87 0.98 -27.66
C VAL A 737 21.13 1.84 -27.75
N ALA A 738 21.97 1.78 -26.73
CA ALA A 738 23.26 2.48 -26.71
C ALA A 738 24.31 1.64 -27.45
N ILE A 739 24.97 2.24 -28.44
CA ILE A 739 26.14 1.67 -29.10
C ILE A 739 27.38 2.16 -28.38
N LYS A 740 28.08 1.26 -27.70
CA LYS A 740 29.30 1.56 -26.94
C LYS A 740 30.51 0.95 -27.63
N CYS A 741 31.57 1.72 -27.82
CA CYS A 741 32.79 1.30 -28.49
C CYS A 741 34.03 1.71 -27.69
N ASP A 742 35.13 1.02 -27.91
CA ASP A 742 36.46 1.43 -27.47
C ASP A 742 37.10 2.34 -28.52
N ILE A 743 37.73 3.41 -28.06
CA ILE A 743 38.56 4.31 -28.87
C ILE A 743 40.00 4.04 -28.44
N PRO A 744 40.79 3.28 -29.21
CA PRO A 744 42.15 2.92 -28.82
C PRO A 744 43.03 4.15 -28.58
N GLY A 745 44.02 4.04 -27.69
CA GLY A 745 44.99 5.12 -27.45
C GLY A 745 45.86 5.47 -28.67
N SER A 746 45.89 4.58 -29.68
CA SER A 746 46.54 4.80 -30.96
C SER A 746 45.67 5.53 -31.99
N ALA A 747 44.43 5.89 -31.65
CA ALA A 747 43.53 6.59 -32.57
C ALA A 747 44.09 7.96 -32.96
N THR A 748 43.89 8.36 -34.21
CA THR A 748 44.49 9.56 -34.79
C THR A 748 43.70 10.79 -34.36
N ALA A 749 44.39 11.83 -33.88
CA ALA A 749 43.74 13.09 -33.51
C ALA A 749 43.14 13.80 -34.74
N SER A 750 41.96 14.38 -34.58
CA SER A 750 41.12 15.04 -35.59
C SER A 750 40.31 14.10 -36.49
N ASP A 751 40.49 12.78 -36.39
CA ASP A 751 39.65 11.83 -37.12
C ASP A 751 38.23 11.86 -36.57
N THR A 752 37.24 11.49 -37.39
CA THR A 752 35.83 11.59 -37.01
C THR A 752 35.07 10.32 -37.31
N PHE A 753 34.21 9.90 -36.40
CA PHE A 753 33.36 8.73 -36.56
C PHE A 753 31.93 9.00 -36.08
N ALA A 754 30.95 8.26 -36.61
CA ALA A 754 29.56 8.30 -36.17
C ALA A 754 28.93 6.91 -36.25
N TRP A 755 28.06 6.61 -35.30
CA TRP A 755 27.11 5.50 -35.39
C TRP A 755 25.70 6.05 -35.56
N GLY A 756 24.90 5.39 -36.40
CA GLY A 756 23.54 5.85 -36.66
C GLY A 756 22.71 4.86 -37.46
N VAL A 757 21.67 5.39 -38.10
CA VAL A 757 20.79 4.66 -39.01
C VAL A 757 20.51 5.50 -40.24
N THR A 758 20.26 4.89 -41.39
CA THR A 758 19.95 5.55 -42.64
C THR A 758 19.02 4.68 -43.48
N ASP A 759 18.26 5.30 -44.36
CA ASP A 759 17.42 4.57 -45.32
C ASP A 759 18.21 3.49 -46.08
N GLY A 760 17.65 2.29 -46.15
CA GLY A 760 18.29 1.07 -46.66
C GLY A 760 19.04 0.20 -45.64
N ASP A 761 19.24 0.63 -44.38
CA ASP A 761 19.71 -0.28 -43.31
C ASP A 761 18.65 -1.35 -42.98
N THR A 762 19.06 -2.60 -42.75
CA THR A 762 18.13 -3.67 -42.40
C THR A 762 17.87 -3.72 -40.91
N ILE A 763 16.75 -3.13 -40.49
CA ILE A 763 16.23 -3.23 -39.13
C ILE A 763 14.84 -3.86 -39.20
N SER A 764 14.74 -5.15 -38.89
CA SER A 764 13.49 -5.90 -38.93
C SER A 764 13.30 -6.73 -37.67
N GLY A 765 12.13 -6.63 -37.07
CA GLY A 765 11.72 -7.41 -35.91
C GLY A 765 10.62 -8.42 -36.25
N THR A 766 10.27 -9.25 -35.28
CA THR A 766 9.14 -10.17 -35.35
C THR A 766 8.10 -9.75 -34.32
N GLY A 767 6.85 -9.58 -34.74
CA GLY A 767 5.74 -9.40 -33.81
C GLY A 767 5.59 -10.62 -32.92
N ILE A 768 5.64 -10.44 -31.59
CA ILE A 768 5.62 -11.57 -30.65
C ILE A 768 4.29 -12.32 -30.69
N GLY A 769 3.18 -11.60 -30.92
CA GLY A 769 1.84 -12.20 -30.94
C GLY A 769 1.49 -12.80 -32.30
N SER A 770 1.76 -12.08 -33.39
CA SER A 770 1.36 -12.49 -34.73
C SER A 770 2.38 -13.40 -35.43
N GLY A 771 3.65 -13.36 -35.00
CA GLY A 771 4.77 -13.99 -35.71
C GLY A 771 5.16 -13.30 -37.01
N SER A 772 4.55 -12.15 -37.32
CA SER A 772 4.79 -11.43 -38.58
C SER A 772 6.14 -10.71 -38.58
N SER A 773 6.77 -10.61 -39.74
CA SER A 773 7.95 -9.75 -39.93
C SER A 773 7.54 -8.29 -39.96
N ILE A 774 8.20 -7.44 -39.16
CA ILE A 774 7.96 -6.01 -39.03
C ILE A 774 9.24 -5.28 -39.42
N ALA A 775 9.26 -4.67 -40.60
CA ALA A 775 10.35 -3.78 -40.99
C ALA A 775 10.21 -2.45 -40.24
N ALA A 776 11.30 -1.95 -39.66
CA ALA A 776 11.30 -0.65 -39.02
C ALA A 776 11.38 0.46 -40.07
N SER A 777 10.55 1.49 -39.92
CA SER A 777 10.71 2.75 -40.65
C SER A 777 11.94 3.47 -40.10
N ILE A 778 12.79 4.04 -40.96
CA ILE A 778 14.06 4.65 -40.52
C ILE A 778 14.00 6.17 -40.67
N THR A 779 14.31 6.88 -39.59
CA THR A 779 14.64 8.31 -39.62
C THR A 779 16.15 8.44 -39.58
N THR A 780 16.75 8.80 -40.73
CA THR A 780 18.21 8.92 -40.89
C THR A 780 18.83 9.87 -39.87
N GLY A 781 19.93 9.45 -39.25
CA GLY A 781 20.69 10.27 -38.30
C GLY A 781 22.00 9.59 -37.87
N GLY A 782 22.83 10.36 -37.16
CA GLY A 782 24.13 9.92 -36.62
C GLY A 782 24.96 11.13 -36.21
N ASN A 783 25.29 11.26 -34.93
CA ASN A 783 26.06 12.40 -34.43
C ASN A 783 27.55 12.13 -34.61
N THR A 784 28.27 13.07 -35.24
CA THR A 784 29.71 12.95 -35.50
C THR A 784 30.53 13.22 -34.24
N MET A 785 31.36 12.26 -33.87
CA MET A 785 32.36 12.36 -32.81
C MET A 785 33.71 12.66 -33.44
N THR A 786 34.49 13.55 -32.83
CA THR A 786 35.84 13.92 -33.29
C THR A 786 36.88 13.43 -32.28
N ILE A 787 37.89 12.69 -32.72
CA ILE A 787 38.92 12.16 -31.84
C ILE A 787 39.89 13.28 -31.46
N ALA A 788 40.13 13.47 -30.16
CA ALA A 788 41.13 14.39 -29.62
C ALA A 788 42.34 13.60 -29.12
N GLY A 789 43.55 14.12 -29.34
CA GLY A 789 44.79 13.46 -28.90
C GLY A 789 45.01 13.49 -27.37
N SER A 790 44.54 14.55 -26.69
CA SER A 790 44.58 14.71 -25.22
C SER A 790 43.65 15.83 -24.75
N GLY A 791 43.53 16.01 -23.44
CA GLY A 791 43.03 17.23 -22.83
C GLY A 791 44.02 18.42 -22.91
N ALA A 792 43.54 19.60 -22.52
CA ALA A 792 44.36 20.80 -22.28
C ALA A 792 44.15 21.33 -20.85
N LEU A 793 45.18 21.96 -20.28
CA LEU A 793 45.19 22.55 -18.94
C LEU A 793 45.45 24.05 -19.03
N THR A 794 44.58 24.89 -18.46
CA THR A 794 44.84 26.33 -18.31
C THR A 794 44.76 26.73 -16.83
N VAL A 795 45.56 27.72 -16.45
CA VAL A 795 45.67 28.23 -15.09
C VAL A 795 45.33 29.72 -15.05
N SER A 796 44.60 30.16 -14.03
CA SER A 796 44.29 31.58 -13.82
C SER A 796 44.17 31.90 -12.32
N ARG A 797 44.16 33.19 -11.97
CA ARG A 797 43.80 33.62 -10.61
C ARG A 797 42.31 33.38 -10.39
N ASP A 798 41.95 32.87 -9.21
CA ASP A 798 40.54 32.73 -8.83
C ASP A 798 39.99 34.07 -8.33
N ALA A 799 38.71 34.35 -8.58
CA ALA A 799 38.07 35.58 -8.14
C ALA A 799 38.02 35.71 -6.60
N SER A 800 38.08 34.60 -5.87
CA SER A 800 38.12 34.57 -4.40
C SER A 800 39.50 34.81 -3.79
N ALA A 801 40.55 34.93 -4.60
CA ALA A 801 41.90 35.22 -4.11
C ALA A 801 41.92 36.55 -3.32
N PRO A 802 42.66 36.60 -2.18
CA PRO A 802 42.57 37.69 -1.22
C PRO A 802 42.95 39.04 -1.84
N SER A 803 42.30 40.11 -1.37
CA SER A 803 42.80 41.48 -1.54
C SER A 803 44.05 41.71 -0.68
N TYR A 804 44.68 42.87 -0.84
CA TYR A 804 45.79 43.28 0.02
C TYR A 804 45.43 43.11 1.51
N THR A 805 46.34 42.51 2.26
CA THR A 805 46.23 42.34 3.72
C THR A 805 47.59 42.55 4.36
N ILE A 806 47.59 42.84 5.66
CA ILE A 806 48.80 42.80 6.47
C ILE A 806 48.80 41.54 7.33
N ALA A 807 49.98 41.01 7.62
CA ALA A 807 50.13 39.85 8.50
C ALA A 807 51.32 39.97 9.44
N VAL A 808 51.23 39.19 10.50
CA VAL A 808 52.30 39.04 11.48
C VAL A 808 53.32 38.01 11.01
N ALA A 809 54.59 38.38 11.09
CA ALA A 809 55.73 37.51 10.82
C ALA A 809 55.74 36.28 11.74
N GLY A 810 56.30 35.16 11.27
CA GLY A 810 56.38 33.92 12.04
C GLY A 810 55.08 33.10 12.13
N VAL A 811 53.98 33.58 11.54
CA VAL A 811 52.70 32.85 11.49
C VAL A 811 52.71 31.80 10.39
N SER A 812 52.28 30.58 10.73
CA SER A 812 52.10 29.47 9.80
C SER A 812 50.75 29.52 9.06
N ASN A 813 50.69 28.98 7.85
CA ASN A 813 49.49 28.87 7.02
C ASN A 813 48.76 30.20 6.69
N SER A 814 49.50 31.31 6.56
CA SER A 814 48.95 32.58 6.10
C SER A 814 48.44 32.45 4.66
N LEU A 815 47.22 32.93 4.38
CA LEU A 815 46.64 32.89 3.03
C LEU A 815 47.42 33.83 2.10
N LEU A 816 47.94 33.32 0.99
CA LEU A 816 48.74 34.09 0.03
C LEU A 816 47.99 34.32 -1.29
N ASN A 817 47.42 33.26 -1.87
CA ASN A 817 46.77 33.32 -3.18
C ASN A 817 45.76 32.18 -3.34
N ILE A 818 44.91 32.27 -4.37
CA ILE A 818 44.00 31.20 -4.78
C ILE A 818 44.04 31.07 -6.31
N ILE A 819 44.40 29.88 -6.78
CA ILE A 819 44.68 29.58 -8.19
C ILE A 819 43.61 28.62 -8.72
N ARG A 820 43.10 28.89 -9.93
CA ARG A 820 42.14 28.05 -10.65
C ARG A 820 42.83 27.28 -11.77
N PHE A 821 42.52 26.00 -11.88
CA PHE A 821 42.99 25.07 -12.92
C PHE A 821 41.79 24.56 -13.71
N ASP A 822 41.75 24.80 -15.01
CA ASP A 822 40.68 24.40 -15.91
C ASP A 822 41.17 23.29 -16.86
N GLY A 823 40.42 22.19 -16.94
CA GLY A 823 40.71 21.03 -17.77
C GLY A 823 39.68 20.84 -18.88
N THR A 824 40.10 20.35 -20.04
CA THR A 824 39.22 20.05 -21.20
C THR A 824 39.38 18.60 -21.67
N ASN A 825 38.35 18.09 -22.35
CA ASN A 825 38.25 16.80 -23.05
C ASN A 825 38.37 15.52 -22.21
N GLU A 826 39.17 15.49 -21.15
CA GLU A 826 39.33 14.35 -20.23
C GLU A 826 39.57 14.81 -18.80
N ASP A 827 39.32 13.93 -17.82
CA ASP A 827 39.74 14.16 -16.45
C ASP A 827 41.28 14.13 -16.39
N GLN A 828 41.86 15.06 -15.62
CA GLN A 828 43.30 15.23 -15.55
C GLN A 828 43.76 15.20 -14.09
N LYS A 829 44.75 14.36 -13.77
CA LYS A 829 45.37 14.34 -12.44
C LYS A 829 46.46 15.40 -12.39
N LEU A 830 46.33 16.41 -11.53
CA LEU A 830 47.37 17.42 -11.35
C LEU A 830 48.63 16.78 -10.75
N ASP A 831 49.78 16.95 -11.41
CA ASP A 831 51.06 16.32 -11.03
C ASP A 831 51.95 17.32 -10.30
N ARG A 832 52.11 18.53 -10.86
CA ARG A 832 52.99 19.57 -10.30
C ARG A 832 52.43 20.97 -10.55
N VAL A 833 52.81 21.91 -9.68
CA VAL A 833 52.50 23.34 -9.79
C VAL A 833 53.78 24.14 -9.57
N ALA A 834 54.20 24.89 -10.58
CA ALA A 834 55.24 25.90 -10.50
C ALA A 834 54.68 27.19 -9.91
N LEU A 835 55.45 27.75 -8.98
CA LEU A 835 55.15 28.97 -8.27
C LEU A 835 56.34 29.92 -8.39
N GLU A 836 56.05 31.21 -8.46
CA GLU A 836 57.04 32.26 -8.42
C GLU A 836 56.72 33.31 -7.36
N MET A 837 57.72 34.11 -7.02
CA MET A 837 57.55 35.35 -6.29
C MET A 837 57.58 36.52 -7.28
N ALA A 838 56.53 37.33 -7.30
CA ALA A 838 56.34 38.36 -8.32
C ALA A 838 57.55 39.31 -8.45
N ASN A 839 57.87 39.67 -9.69
CA ASN A 839 59.09 40.41 -10.02
C ASN A 839 58.97 41.93 -9.80
N GLY A 840 57.75 42.47 -9.68
CA GLY A 840 57.46 43.90 -9.53
C GLY A 840 57.73 44.47 -8.14
N ALA A 841 57.62 43.66 -7.08
CA ALA A 841 57.97 44.07 -5.73
C ALA A 841 59.45 43.76 -5.46
N SER A 842 60.31 44.78 -5.38
CA SER A 842 61.73 44.66 -4.99
C SER A 842 61.96 44.19 -3.54
N THR A 843 60.98 43.49 -2.95
CA THR A 843 60.92 43.14 -1.52
C THR A 843 60.62 41.66 -1.26
N SER A 844 60.02 40.91 -2.19
CA SER A 844 59.82 39.46 -2.01
C SER A 844 61.16 38.70 -2.11
N THR A 845 61.58 38.08 -1.00
CA THR A 845 62.79 37.23 -0.94
C THR A 845 62.51 35.86 -0.31
N PRO A 846 63.25 34.80 -0.68
CA PRO A 846 63.08 33.47 -0.08
C PRO A 846 63.22 33.45 1.45
N SER A 847 64.00 34.37 2.03
CA SER A 847 64.14 34.51 3.49
C SER A 847 62.89 34.97 4.23
N ASN A 848 61.81 35.37 3.53
CA ASN A 848 60.57 35.83 4.14
C ASN A 848 59.51 34.74 4.30
N ILE A 849 59.73 33.56 3.74
CA ILE A 849 58.81 32.44 3.80
C ILE A 849 59.57 31.13 4.00
N ASN A 850 59.20 30.36 5.01
CA ASN A 850 59.83 29.07 5.29
C ASN A 850 59.33 27.99 4.32
N LYS A 851 58.04 28.04 3.97
CA LYS A 851 57.38 27.05 3.13
C LYS A 851 56.08 27.57 2.56
N VAL A 852 55.72 27.12 1.36
CA VAL A 852 54.38 27.25 0.79
C VAL A 852 53.69 25.88 0.76
N THR A 853 52.39 25.89 1.02
CA THR A 853 51.52 24.71 0.99
C THR A 853 50.31 24.97 0.09
N LEU A 854 49.89 23.93 -0.62
CA LEU A 854 48.78 23.97 -1.57
C LEU A 854 47.63 23.14 -0.99
N TRP A 855 46.39 23.63 -1.10
CA TRP A 855 45.22 23.01 -0.48
C TRP A 855 44.04 22.91 -1.46
N ASP A 856 43.40 21.74 -1.55
CA ASP A 856 42.07 21.55 -2.13
C ASP A 856 41.06 21.51 -0.98
N GLY A 857 40.38 22.64 -0.76
CA GLY A 857 39.54 22.86 0.42
C GLY A 857 40.34 22.72 1.72
N ALA A 858 39.95 21.77 2.57
CA ALA A 858 40.63 21.47 3.83
C ALA A 858 41.79 20.46 3.68
N THR A 859 41.99 19.89 2.49
CA THR A 859 43.02 18.86 2.26
C THR A 859 44.27 19.51 1.72
N LYS A 860 45.41 19.32 2.40
CA LYS A 860 46.71 19.68 1.84
C LYS A 860 47.01 18.77 0.65
N VAL A 861 47.47 19.31 -0.45
CA VAL A 861 47.75 18.56 -1.69
C VAL A 861 49.19 18.72 -2.17
N GLY A 862 49.91 19.73 -1.69
CA GLY A 862 51.30 19.95 -2.08
C GLY A 862 52.06 20.84 -1.09
N GLU A 863 53.38 20.85 -1.20
CA GLU A 863 54.25 21.81 -0.52
C GLU A 863 55.49 22.11 -1.36
N ALA A 864 56.02 23.32 -1.21
CA ALA A 864 57.24 23.77 -1.87
C ALA A 864 58.03 24.72 -0.96
N ILE A 865 59.35 24.74 -1.13
CA ILE A 865 60.25 25.65 -0.43
C ILE A 865 60.94 26.51 -1.50
N PHE A 866 60.90 27.83 -1.31
CA PHE A 866 61.62 28.76 -2.16
C PHE A 866 63.10 28.77 -1.77
N THR A 867 63.97 28.28 -2.65
CA THR A 867 65.44 28.45 -2.55
C THR A 867 65.96 29.52 -3.50
N SER A 868 65.10 29.95 -4.43
CA SER A 868 65.23 31.10 -5.33
C SER A 868 63.86 31.79 -5.39
N ARG A 869 63.63 32.72 -6.32
CA ARG A 869 62.28 33.28 -6.55
C ARG A 869 61.28 32.29 -7.15
N TYR A 870 61.72 31.08 -7.49
CA TYR A 870 60.90 30.03 -8.09
C TYR A 870 60.88 28.78 -7.21
N ALA A 871 59.75 28.08 -7.19
CA ALA A 871 59.59 26.80 -6.51
C ALA A 871 58.52 25.94 -7.21
N THR A 872 58.73 24.63 -7.28
CA THR A 872 57.73 23.69 -7.84
C THR A 872 57.22 22.74 -6.75
N SER A 873 55.92 22.70 -6.56
CA SER A 873 55.23 21.75 -5.68
C SER A 873 54.86 20.49 -6.46
N THR A 874 55.20 19.31 -5.93
CA THR A 874 54.71 18.03 -6.47
C THR A 874 53.50 17.56 -5.69
N ILE A 875 52.39 17.33 -6.39
CA ILE A 875 51.08 17.04 -5.79
C ILE A 875 51.01 15.60 -5.26
N GLY A 876 50.46 15.44 -4.07
CA GLY A 876 50.22 14.13 -3.43
C GLY A 876 51.45 13.40 -2.89
N THR A 877 52.63 14.02 -2.92
CA THR A 877 53.89 13.36 -2.51
C THR A 877 54.39 13.74 -1.11
N CYS A 878 53.94 14.87 -0.55
CA CYS A 878 54.27 15.26 0.81
C CYS A 878 53.46 14.48 1.87
N THR A 879 53.98 14.42 3.10
CA THR A 879 53.31 13.73 4.22
C THR A 879 51.92 14.32 4.46
N GLY A 880 50.89 13.48 4.36
CA GLY A 880 49.49 13.87 4.53
C GLY A 880 48.87 14.58 3.32
N CYS A 881 49.53 14.61 2.17
CA CYS A 881 49.04 15.28 0.97
C CYS A 881 48.15 14.38 0.11
N GLY A 882 46.97 14.89 -0.28
CA GLY A 882 46.05 14.23 -1.21
C GLY A 882 46.40 14.49 -2.68
N THR A 883 45.73 13.78 -3.58
CA THR A 883 45.81 14.01 -5.04
C THR A 883 44.70 14.95 -5.50
N VAL A 884 44.91 15.65 -6.63
CA VAL A 884 43.91 16.51 -7.24
C VAL A 884 43.55 15.98 -8.63
N THR A 885 42.25 15.82 -8.89
CA THR A 885 41.69 15.55 -10.22
C THR A 885 40.90 16.77 -10.69
N ILE A 886 41.29 17.30 -11.84
CA ILE A 886 40.59 18.34 -12.58
C ILE A 886 39.62 17.63 -13.54
N PRO A 887 38.30 17.86 -13.43
CA PRO A 887 37.32 17.17 -14.27
C PRO A 887 37.39 17.63 -15.74
N ALA A 888 37.02 16.73 -16.66
CA ALA A 888 36.85 17.04 -18.07
C ALA A 888 35.86 18.20 -18.26
N ASN A 889 36.28 19.24 -18.99
CA ASN A 889 35.47 20.45 -19.25
C ASN A 889 34.99 21.14 -17.95
N GLY A 890 35.80 21.08 -16.89
CA GLY A 890 35.55 21.73 -15.61
C GLY A 890 36.84 22.24 -14.96
N TYR A 891 36.77 22.61 -13.68
CA TYR A 891 37.87 23.28 -13.00
C TYR A 891 38.07 22.81 -11.56
N LYS A 892 39.25 23.12 -11.01
CA LYS A 892 39.61 22.99 -9.59
C LYS A 892 40.26 24.26 -9.07
N VAL A 893 39.98 24.59 -7.81
CA VAL A 893 40.53 25.76 -7.11
C VAL A 893 41.48 25.28 -6.02
N ILE A 894 42.70 25.83 -6.01
CA ILE A 894 43.76 25.49 -5.07
C ILE A 894 44.14 26.73 -4.27
N THR A 895 44.07 26.62 -2.95
CA THR A 895 44.49 27.67 -2.03
C THR A 895 46.00 27.57 -1.75
N VAL A 896 46.71 28.66 -1.91
CA VAL A 896 48.14 28.80 -1.61
C VAL A 896 48.30 29.46 -0.24
N LYS A 897 48.96 28.77 0.68
CA LYS A 897 49.25 29.28 2.04
C LYS A 897 50.74 29.24 2.33
N GLY A 898 51.23 30.20 3.12
CA GLY A 898 52.64 30.34 3.47
C GLY A 898 52.92 30.29 4.96
N ASP A 899 54.03 29.66 5.33
CA ASP A 899 54.61 29.76 6.65
C ASP A 899 55.58 30.95 6.67
N LEU A 900 55.12 32.10 7.17
CA LEU A 900 55.87 33.35 7.14
C LEU A 900 57.10 33.25 8.04
N ALA A 901 58.25 33.74 7.58
CA ALA A 901 59.45 33.82 8.40
C ALA A 901 59.32 34.90 9.48
N GLY A 902 60.10 34.79 10.56
CA GLY A 902 60.12 35.80 11.62
C GLY A 902 60.84 37.09 11.18
N ILE A 903 60.46 38.22 11.78
CA ILE A 903 61.15 39.52 11.63
C ILE A 903 61.68 39.94 13.01
N GLY A 904 62.94 40.40 13.06
CA GLY A 904 63.53 41.02 14.26
C GLY A 904 64.94 40.53 14.60
N THR A 905 65.39 40.84 15.82
CA THR A 905 66.76 40.52 16.26
C THR A 905 67.02 39.01 16.23
N GLY A 906 68.05 38.58 15.50
CA GLY A 906 68.40 37.16 15.32
C GLY A 906 67.62 36.44 14.22
N GLN A 907 66.74 37.14 13.50
CA GLN A 907 66.04 36.62 12.31
C GLN A 907 66.79 37.02 11.02
N ALA A 908 66.50 36.32 9.92
CA ALA A 908 67.08 36.64 8.61
C ALA A 908 66.62 38.02 8.08
N THR A 909 65.48 38.52 8.54
CA THR A 909 64.91 39.83 8.17
C THR A 909 64.75 40.71 9.40
N THR A 910 65.29 41.92 9.37
CA THR A 910 65.16 42.91 10.47
C THR A 910 64.30 44.12 10.10
N THR A 911 63.82 44.20 8.85
CA THR A 911 63.05 45.33 8.31
C THR A 911 61.58 44.94 8.15
N ASN A 912 60.68 45.83 8.55
CA ASN A 912 59.24 45.65 8.45
C ASN A 912 58.65 46.15 7.12
N GLY A 913 57.41 45.77 6.83
CA GLY A 913 56.64 46.32 5.72
C GLY A 913 56.92 45.67 4.36
N LEU A 914 57.40 44.43 4.36
CA LEU A 914 57.72 43.66 3.16
C LEU A 914 56.48 43.10 2.49
N LEU A 915 56.33 43.29 1.17
CA LEU A 915 55.20 42.75 0.41
C LEU A 915 55.60 41.40 -0.20
N LEU A 916 54.96 40.34 0.31
CA LEU A 916 55.13 38.96 -0.16
C LEU A 916 54.03 38.62 -1.16
N GLU A 917 54.42 38.32 -2.39
CA GLU A 917 53.55 37.87 -3.47
C GLU A 917 54.01 36.47 -3.89
N VAL A 918 53.11 35.49 -3.86
CA VAL A 918 53.36 34.13 -4.34
C VAL A 918 52.31 33.80 -5.39
N GLU A 919 52.79 33.57 -6.60
CA GLU A 919 51.99 33.47 -7.82
C GLU A 919 52.25 32.14 -8.51
N TYR A 920 51.35 31.77 -9.39
CA TYR A 920 51.61 30.73 -10.38
C TYR A 920 52.62 31.25 -11.41
N ASP A 921 53.63 30.43 -11.72
CA ASP A 921 54.64 30.71 -12.75
C ASP A 921 54.15 30.21 -14.12
N GLY A 922 53.63 31.13 -14.93
CA GLY A 922 53.17 30.90 -16.29
C GLY A 922 54.29 30.86 -17.32
N ASN A 923 55.48 31.38 -16.97
CA ASN A 923 56.67 31.32 -17.81
C ASN A 923 57.31 29.92 -17.81
N ASP A 924 57.15 29.13 -16.74
CA ASP A 924 57.52 27.71 -16.71
C ASP A 924 56.46 26.83 -17.42
N THR A 925 56.68 26.63 -18.72
CA THR A 925 55.84 25.78 -19.58
C THR A 925 55.80 24.29 -19.20
N THR A 926 56.61 23.82 -18.25
CA THR A 926 56.66 22.39 -17.86
C THR A 926 56.52 22.14 -16.36
N GLY A 927 56.71 23.16 -15.53
CA GLY A 927 56.67 23.06 -14.08
C GLY A 927 55.27 22.94 -13.51
N THR A 928 54.26 23.41 -14.23
CA THR A 928 52.84 23.09 -13.96
C THR A 928 52.29 22.15 -15.03
N ARG A 929 51.82 20.98 -14.60
CA ARG A 929 51.28 19.95 -15.51
C ARG A 929 50.34 18.99 -14.81
N SER A 930 49.52 18.33 -15.62
CA SER A 930 48.64 17.23 -15.23
C SER A 930 48.91 15.99 -16.10
N ILE A 931 48.28 14.87 -15.74
CA ILE A 931 48.29 13.63 -16.52
C ILE A 931 46.85 13.32 -16.91
N GLY A 932 46.57 13.23 -18.20
CA GLY A 932 45.26 12.83 -18.72
C GLY A 932 44.93 11.41 -18.29
N GLN A 933 43.75 11.18 -17.72
CA GLN A 933 43.36 9.87 -17.22
C GLN A 933 42.95 8.90 -18.34
N ALA A 934 42.43 9.40 -19.46
CA ALA A 934 42.05 8.58 -20.60
C ALA A 934 43.23 8.41 -21.56
N SER A 935 43.91 9.51 -21.91
CA SER A 935 45.03 9.49 -22.85
C SER A 935 46.32 8.93 -22.22
N GLY A 936 46.48 9.02 -20.90
CA GLY A 936 47.74 8.72 -20.20
C GLY A 936 48.87 9.71 -20.51
N THR A 937 48.57 10.79 -21.24
CA THR A 937 49.58 11.76 -21.69
C THR A 937 49.87 12.81 -20.62
N THR A 938 51.10 13.34 -20.64
CA THR A 938 51.44 14.53 -19.83
C THR A 938 50.88 15.77 -20.52
N ILE A 939 50.05 16.52 -19.80
CA ILE A 939 49.41 17.75 -20.26
C ILE A 939 50.07 18.91 -19.51
N ASN A 940 50.96 19.61 -20.20
CA ASN A 940 51.54 20.84 -19.67
C ASN A 940 50.52 21.98 -19.69
N GLN A 941 50.68 22.94 -18.79
CA GLN A 941 49.89 24.15 -18.75
C GLN A 941 49.97 24.94 -20.09
N GLY A 942 48.86 25.56 -20.49
CA GLY A 942 48.75 26.44 -21.67
C GLY A 942 48.60 27.94 -21.37
N SER A 943 48.68 28.34 -20.10
CA SER A 943 48.62 29.73 -19.63
C SER A 943 50.01 30.34 -19.52
N ALA A 944 50.37 31.22 -20.47
CA ALA A 944 51.69 31.87 -20.52
C ALA A 944 51.87 33.08 -19.59
N THR A 945 50.86 33.43 -18.78
CA THR A 945 50.89 34.60 -17.89
C THR A 945 50.81 34.18 -16.43
N ASP A 946 51.64 34.80 -15.60
CA ASP A 946 51.61 34.64 -14.15
C ASP A 946 50.28 35.15 -13.56
N THR A 947 49.93 34.69 -12.37
CA THR A 947 48.71 35.13 -11.69
C THR A 947 48.96 36.35 -10.81
N ASP A 948 48.47 37.52 -11.19
CA ASP A 948 48.66 38.79 -10.46
C ASP A 948 47.91 38.86 -9.11
N GLY A 949 48.60 38.58 -8.01
CA GLY A 949 48.08 38.60 -6.64
C GLY A 949 48.38 39.90 -5.90
N ALA A 950 47.43 40.38 -5.08
CA ALA A 950 47.61 41.63 -4.32
C ALA A 950 48.68 41.57 -3.20
N GLY A 951 49.20 40.38 -2.91
CA GLY A 951 50.23 40.14 -1.90
C GLY A 951 49.77 40.33 -0.45
N ILE A 952 50.67 39.96 0.47
CA ILE A 952 50.52 40.18 1.90
C ILE A 952 51.69 40.98 2.45
N ARG A 953 51.41 42.06 3.18
CA ARG A 953 52.47 42.88 3.78
C ARG A 953 52.81 42.41 5.19
N ILE A 954 54.06 42.05 5.42
CA ILE A 954 54.50 41.36 6.63
C ILE A 954 55.15 42.35 7.59
N PHE A 955 54.69 42.32 8.84
CA PHE A 955 55.22 43.09 9.96
C PHE A 955 55.52 42.17 11.13
N ARG A 956 56.44 42.56 12.02
CA ARG A 956 56.74 41.81 13.25
C ARG A 956 55.53 41.70 14.18
N ASP A 957 54.71 42.74 14.23
CA ASP A 957 53.47 42.82 14.98
C ASP A 957 52.52 43.75 14.22
N VAL A 958 51.20 43.62 14.42
CA VAL A 958 50.19 44.44 13.74
C VAL A 958 49.08 44.86 14.71
N PRO A 959 48.51 46.07 14.56
CA PRO A 959 47.32 46.48 15.28
C PRO A 959 46.05 45.81 14.72
N THR A 960 45.06 45.66 15.59
CA THR A 960 43.64 45.55 15.23
C THR A 960 42.92 46.72 15.87
N VAL A 961 42.10 47.42 15.08
CA VAL A 961 41.32 48.58 15.54
C VAL A 961 39.85 48.21 15.54
N ALA A 962 39.11 48.61 16.57
CA ALA A 962 37.68 48.38 16.62
C ALA A 962 36.95 49.57 17.25
N GLN A 963 35.74 49.86 16.76
CA GLN A 963 34.83 50.77 17.45
C GLN A 963 34.48 50.19 18.82
N TYR A 964 34.42 51.06 19.83
CA TYR A 964 34.19 50.67 21.21
C TYR A 964 32.98 51.41 21.79
N SER A 965 32.03 50.69 22.37
CA SER A 965 30.74 51.26 22.80
C SER A 965 30.28 50.82 24.19
N SER A 966 31.16 50.22 25.00
CA SER A 966 30.86 49.80 26.37
C SER A 966 31.51 50.70 27.42
N GLY A 967 31.17 50.49 28.70
CA GLY A 967 31.71 51.28 29.82
C GLY A 967 31.34 52.76 29.72
N ALA A 968 32.32 53.65 29.89
CA ALA A 968 32.13 55.10 29.78
C ALA A 968 31.64 55.58 28.39
N CYS A 969 31.61 54.70 27.38
CA CYS A 969 31.16 54.99 26.02
C CYS A 969 29.76 54.46 25.69
N SER A 970 29.05 53.85 26.66
CA SER A 970 27.72 53.27 26.43
C SER A 970 26.58 54.28 26.31
N SER A 971 26.82 55.53 26.69
CA SER A 971 25.83 56.62 26.68
C SER A 971 26.07 57.66 25.59
N LEU A 972 26.90 57.35 24.58
CA LEU A 972 27.13 58.24 23.44
C LEU A 972 25.89 58.27 22.54
N GLY A 973 25.19 59.41 22.51
CA GLY A 973 24.01 59.59 21.66
C GLY A 973 23.27 60.91 21.87
N THR A 974 23.37 61.51 23.05
CA THR A 974 22.80 62.83 23.32
C THR A 974 23.86 63.91 23.21
N LEU A 975 23.59 64.94 22.40
CA LEU A 975 24.43 66.13 22.28
C LEU A 975 24.04 67.14 23.36
N ILE A 976 24.98 67.51 24.23
CA ILE A 976 24.76 68.48 25.30
C ILE A 976 25.77 69.61 25.20
N THR A 977 25.46 70.76 25.78
CA THR A 977 26.41 71.87 25.88
C THR A 977 27.29 71.65 27.10
N GLY A 978 28.60 71.79 26.97
CA GLY A 978 29.54 71.60 28.06
C GLY A 978 30.97 71.38 27.60
N THR A 979 31.89 71.28 28.54
CA THR A 979 33.30 70.97 28.29
C THR A 979 33.57 69.47 28.40
N ALA A 980 34.58 68.97 27.69
CA ALA A 980 35.06 67.59 27.69
C ALA A 980 33.97 66.53 27.48
N GLN A 981 33.00 66.78 26.60
CA GLN A 981 31.99 65.79 26.25
C GLN A 981 32.63 64.66 25.43
N ALA A 982 32.45 63.40 25.84
CA ALA A 982 32.86 62.25 25.03
C ALA A 982 32.00 62.13 23.76
N VAL A 983 32.66 61.93 22.62
CA VAL A 983 32.02 61.96 21.29
C VAL A 983 32.32 60.72 20.45
N HIS A 984 33.46 60.05 20.69
CA HIS A 984 33.83 58.82 20.00
C HIS A 984 34.68 57.94 20.90
N CYS A 985 34.56 56.62 20.74
CA CYS A 985 35.44 55.68 21.41
C CYS A 985 35.84 54.53 20.48
N PHE A 986 37.09 54.13 20.59
CA PHE A 986 37.66 53.02 19.83
C PHE A 986 38.70 52.28 20.68
N SER A 987 39.17 51.15 20.19
CA SER A 987 40.21 50.36 20.81
C SER A 987 41.28 49.99 19.80
N VAL A 988 42.52 49.86 20.28
CA VAL A 988 43.66 49.38 19.49
C VAL A 988 44.29 48.22 20.24
N THR A 989 44.39 47.07 19.57
CA THR A 989 44.94 45.83 20.11
C THR A 989 46.22 45.47 19.39
N ALA A 990 47.31 45.22 20.12
CA ALA A 990 48.53 44.62 19.57
C ALA A 990 48.34 43.11 19.42
N SER A 991 48.89 42.49 18.36
CA SER A 991 48.73 41.05 18.17
C SER A 991 49.41 40.25 19.30
N ASN A 992 48.87 39.06 19.61
CA ASN A 992 49.41 38.17 20.65
C ASN A 992 50.27 37.06 20.02
N THR A 993 51.38 37.43 19.40
CA THR A 993 52.18 36.53 18.54
C THR A 993 53.57 36.21 19.11
N GLY A 994 53.79 36.49 20.40
CA GLY A 994 55.05 36.22 21.09
C GLY A 994 56.15 37.28 20.89
N ASN A 995 55.85 38.39 20.21
CA ASN A 995 56.72 39.58 20.20
C ASN A 995 56.64 40.29 21.57
N PRO A 996 57.74 40.48 22.32
CA PRO A 996 57.66 41.18 23.60
C PRO A 996 57.45 42.71 23.48
N ASN A 997 57.69 43.30 22.31
CA ASN A 997 57.73 44.76 22.16
C ASN A 997 56.36 45.40 21.86
N GLY A 998 55.35 44.63 21.47
CA GLY A 998 54.04 45.15 21.06
C GLY A 998 54.12 46.12 19.87
N ILE A 999 53.22 47.12 19.85
CA ILE A 999 53.18 48.18 18.81
C ILE A 999 53.34 49.57 19.44
N GLY A 1000 53.85 50.53 18.66
CA GLY A 1000 53.87 51.95 19.00
C GLY A 1000 52.82 52.74 18.21
N LEU A 1001 52.17 53.73 18.83
CA LEU A 1001 51.20 54.63 18.20
C LEU A 1001 51.74 56.06 18.22
N TYR A 1002 51.59 56.78 17.11
CA TYR A 1002 52.11 58.14 16.95
C TYR A 1002 51.04 59.18 16.62
N LYS A 1003 50.09 58.85 15.74
CA LYS A 1003 49.06 59.79 15.30
C LYS A 1003 47.74 59.07 15.00
N PHE A 1004 46.64 59.76 15.30
CA PHE A 1004 45.30 59.46 14.81
C PHE A 1004 44.76 60.66 14.03
N THR A 1005 43.84 60.43 13.08
CA THR A 1005 43.00 61.47 12.49
C THR A 1005 41.56 61.23 12.91
N VAL A 1006 40.92 62.25 13.47
CA VAL A 1006 39.51 62.24 13.83
C VAL A 1006 38.74 63.16 12.88
N ASN A 1007 37.81 62.58 12.13
CA ASN A 1007 36.87 63.37 11.35
C ASN A 1007 35.78 63.93 12.29
N VAL A 1008 35.46 65.21 12.13
CA VAL A 1008 34.42 65.91 12.89
C VAL A 1008 33.46 66.56 11.91
N ALA A 1009 32.15 66.34 12.08
CA ALA A 1009 31.11 66.99 11.29
C ALA A 1009 29.98 67.48 12.20
N THR A 1010 29.62 68.76 12.09
CA THR A 1010 28.52 69.36 12.86
C THR A 1010 27.33 69.70 11.97
N SER A 1011 26.14 69.82 12.57
CA SER A 1011 24.96 70.36 11.90
C SER A 1011 25.24 71.74 11.30
N ALA A 1012 24.79 71.97 10.07
CA ALA A 1012 25.01 73.23 9.36
C ALA A 1012 24.49 74.44 10.16
N ASN A 1013 25.25 75.55 10.13
CA ASN A 1013 24.86 76.81 10.74
C ASN A 1013 23.56 77.33 10.09
N SER A 1014 22.51 77.52 10.89
CA SER A 1014 21.22 78.03 10.43
C SER A 1014 20.63 78.99 11.45
N ALA A 1015 20.15 80.15 10.97
CA ALA A 1015 19.43 81.10 11.81
C ALA A 1015 18.13 80.53 12.41
N VAL A 1016 17.58 79.47 11.81
CA VAL A 1016 16.33 78.83 12.26
C VAL A 1016 16.60 77.67 13.21
N THR A 1017 17.51 76.76 12.88
CA THR A 1017 17.77 75.54 13.68
C THR A 1017 18.94 75.67 14.65
N GLY A 1018 19.66 76.80 14.64
CA GLY A 1018 20.79 77.11 15.50
C GLY A 1018 22.14 76.62 14.96
N THR A 1019 23.19 76.70 15.78
CA THR A 1019 24.55 76.26 15.44
C THR A 1019 25.10 75.27 16.46
N THR A 1020 25.89 74.32 15.95
CA THR A 1020 26.72 73.43 16.77
C THR A 1020 28.18 73.75 16.43
N SER A 1021 28.91 74.32 17.38
CA SER A 1021 30.36 74.52 17.29
C SER A 1021 31.07 73.66 18.31
N VAL A 1022 32.25 73.18 17.93
CA VAL A 1022 33.09 72.37 18.81
C VAL A 1022 34.50 72.92 18.87
N GLU A 1023 35.10 72.81 20.04
CA GLU A 1023 36.44 73.27 20.40
C GLU A 1023 37.17 72.13 21.12
N ASN A 1024 38.49 72.24 21.29
CA ASN A 1024 39.28 71.41 22.21
C ASN A 1024 39.14 69.89 21.98
N LEU A 1025 39.69 69.42 20.85
CA LEU A 1025 39.76 67.98 20.55
C LEU A 1025 40.85 67.32 21.38
N ASP A 1026 40.42 66.54 22.36
CA ASP A 1026 41.31 65.78 23.22
C ASP A 1026 41.10 64.28 23.06
N ILE A 1027 42.18 63.52 23.21
CA ILE A 1027 42.13 62.05 23.17
C ILE A 1027 42.73 61.50 24.47
N TYR A 1028 41.94 60.70 25.17
CA TYR A 1028 42.36 59.96 26.35
C TYR A 1028 42.55 58.48 26.04
N ALA A 1029 43.54 57.84 26.67
CA ALA A 1029 43.80 56.42 26.52
C ALA A 1029 43.81 55.69 27.87
N TYR A 1030 43.30 54.45 27.87
CA TYR A 1030 43.10 53.61 29.04
C TYR A 1030 43.54 52.17 28.78
N THR A 1031 44.00 51.50 29.84
CA THR A 1031 44.47 50.11 29.79
C THR A 1031 43.36 49.08 30.03
N ASP A 1032 42.19 49.52 30.48
CA ASP A 1032 41.03 48.70 30.80
C ASP A 1032 39.78 49.15 30.04
N SER A 1033 38.88 48.21 29.75
CA SER A 1033 37.66 48.49 29.00
C SER A 1033 36.69 49.41 29.76
N ALA A 1034 36.75 49.47 31.09
CA ALA A 1034 35.92 50.42 31.85
C ALA A 1034 36.42 51.87 31.75
N MET A 1035 37.59 52.10 31.12
CA MET A 1035 38.24 53.40 31.01
C MET A 1035 38.48 54.04 32.38
N SER A 1036 38.89 53.22 33.35
CA SER A 1036 39.11 53.62 34.73
C SER A 1036 40.60 53.77 35.08
N GLN A 1037 41.48 53.12 34.31
CA GLN A 1037 42.92 53.07 34.52
C GLN A 1037 43.63 53.72 33.32
N ALA A 1038 43.94 55.01 33.48
CA ALA A 1038 44.70 55.80 32.50
C ALA A 1038 46.04 55.14 32.15
N VAL A 1039 46.47 55.28 30.90
CA VAL A 1039 47.80 54.83 30.47
C VAL A 1039 48.91 55.58 31.22
N SER A 1040 49.95 54.87 31.64
CA SER A 1040 51.10 55.46 32.35
C SER A 1040 51.92 56.37 31.45
N GLY A 1041 52.48 57.45 31.99
CA GLY A 1041 53.33 58.40 31.25
C GLY A 1041 52.58 59.62 30.69
N TYR A 1042 51.27 59.69 30.90
CA TYR A 1042 50.41 60.80 30.51
C TYR A 1042 49.57 61.27 31.71
N THR A 1043 49.30 62.56 31.80
CA THR A 1043 48.45 63.13 32.85
C THR A 1043 47.00 62.67 32.64
N ASP A 1044 46.45 61.89 33.57
CA ASP A 1044 45.09 61.33 33.51
C ASP A 1044 44.74 60.59 32.20
N GLY A 1045 45.76 60.11 31.49
CA GLY A 1045 45.62 59.39 30.22
C GLY A 1045 45.42 60.29 29.01
N LEU A 1046 45.57 61.62 29.12
CA LEU A 1046 45.51 62.57 28.01
C LEU A 1046 46.71 62.37 27.07
N VAL A 1047 46.48 61.70 25.94
CA VAL A 1047 47.53 61.36 24.96
C VAL A 1047 47.63 62.38 23.81
N PHE A 1048 46.58 63.14 23.59
CA PHE A 1048 46.57 64.30 22.69
C PHE A 1048 45.78 65.43 23.36
N ASP A 1049 46.39 66.61 23.40
CA ASP A 1049 45.85 67.86 23.95
C ASP A 1049 45.70 68.85 22.80
N GLY A 1050 44.46 69.12 22.39
CA GLY A 1050 44.16 69.99 21.27
C GLY A 1050 44.15 71.46 21.71
N THR A 1051 44.99 72.31 21.09
CA THR A 1051 45.06 73.75 21.41
C THR A 1051 43.70 74.46 21.39
N ASP A 1052 43.47 75.38 22.34
CA ASP A 1052 42.27 76.23 22.45
C ASP A 1052 41.90 76.90 21.11
N GLY A 1053 40.81 76.43 20.48
CA GLY A 1053 40.33 76.99 19.21
C GLY A 1053 39.20 76.20 18.54
N GLN A 1054 38.47 76.88 17.65
CA GLN A 1054 37.36 76.29 16.89
C GLN A 1054 37.86 75.19 15.95
N ILE A 1055 37.31 73.97 16.12
CA ILE A 1055 37.57 72.82 15.26
C ILE A 1055 36.79 72.98 13.95
N ILE A 1056 37.46 72.78 12.80
CA ILE A 1056 36.84 72.84 11.48
C ILE A 1056 36.22 71.47 11.15
N ALA A 1057 35.06 71.47 10.51
CA ALA A 1057 34.44 70.25 10.01
C ALA A 1057 35.34 69.59 8.95
N GLY A 1058 35.66 68.31 9.13
CA GLY A 1058 36.62 67.56 8.34
C GLY A 1058 37.58 66.76 9.20
N ASP A 1059 38.70 66.37 8.61
CA ASP A 1059 39.72 65.53 9.21
C ASP A 1059 40.67 66.36 10.10
N ASN A 1060 40.77 65.98 11.37
CA ASN A 1060 41.59 66.68 12.36
C ASN A 1060 42.70 65.76 12.85
N SER A 1061 43.95 66.17 12.61
CA SER A 1061 45.16 65.41 12.97
C SER A 1061 45.47 65.52 14.45
N ALA A 1062 45.56 64.38 15.13
CA ALA A 1062 45.91 64.23 16.54
C ALA A 1062 47.25 63.49 16.69
N VAL A 1063 48.36 64.23 16.64
CA VAL A 1063 49.71 63.70 16.89
C VAL A 1063 49.93 63.58 18.39
N LEU A 1064 50.14 62.36 18.89
CA LEU A 1064 50.24 62.09 20.31
C LEU A 1064 51.45 62.82 20.93
N SER A 1065 51.28 63.30 22.18
CA SER A 1065 52.30 64.09 22.89
C SER A 1065 53.62 63.32 23.12
N SER A 1066 53.54 61.99 23.12
CA SER A 1066 54.67 61.07 22.97
C SER A 1066 54.19 59.76 22.35
N VAL A 1067 55.12 58.93 21.88
CA VAL A 1067 54.80 57.61 21.32
C VAL A 1067 54.16 56.72 22.40
N LEU A 1068 52.92 56.29 22.15
CA LEU A 1068 52.19 55.40 23.05
C LEU A 1068 52.48 53.94 22.71
N GLN A 1069 53.07 53.19 23.64
CA GLN A 1069 53.35 51.76 23.47
C GLN A 1069 52.17 50.92 23.96
N VAL A 1070 51.64 50.06 23.09
CA VAL A 1070 50.64 49.04 23.42
C VAL A 1070 51.36 47.69 23.53
N PRO A 1071 51.48 47.10 24.72
CA PRO A 1071 52.15 45.82 24.91
C PRO A 1071 51.51 44.71 24.08
N ALA A 1072 52.31 43.73 23.66
CA ALA A 1072 51.80 42.62 22.85
C ALA A 1072 50.64 41.88 23.54
N GLY A 1073 49.66 41.49 22.73
CA GLY A 1073 48.40 40.88 23.19
C GLY A 1073 47.53 41.76 24.08
N SER A 1074 47.87 43.03 24.30
CA SER A 1074 47.09 43.97 25.09
C SER A 1074 46.20 44.84 24.20
N THR A 1075 45.08 45.28 24.77
CA THR A 1075 44.14 46.22 24.14
C THR A 1075 44.12 47.50 24.95
N TYR A 1076 44.37 48.64 24.29
CA TYR A 1076 44.14 49.97 24.86
C TYR A 1076 42.86 50.57 24.29
N TYR A 1077 42.16 51.33 25.12
CA TYR A 1077 40.87 51.94 24.83
C TYR A 1077 41.01 53.46 24.78
N PHE A 1078 40.44 54.07 23.76
CA PHE A 1078 40.58 55.50 23.48
C PHE A 1078 39.22 56.18 23.55
N LYS A 1079 39.20 57.36 24.15
CA LYS A 1079 38.03 58.22 24.30
C LYS A 1079 38.36 59.60 23.73
N VAL A 1080 37.67 59.97 22.66
CA VAL A 1080 37.74 61.31 22.06
C VAL A 1080 36.72 62.19 22.76
N VAL A 1081 37.15 63.37 23.21
CA VAL A 1081 36.27 64.37 23.82
C VAL A 1081 36.40 65.71 23.09
N LEU A 1082 35.32 66.50 23.14
CA LEU A 1082 35.22 67.84 22.57
C LEU A 1082 34.49 68.77 23.53
N ASP A 1083 34.81 70.05 23.49
CA ASP A 1083 33.98 71.11 24.07
C ASP A 1083 32.87 71.45 23.09
N VAL A 1084 31.61 71.41 23.54
CA VAL A 1084 30.44 71.54 22.67
C VAL A 1084 29.65 72.80 23.05
N ALA A 1085 29.49 73.70 22.07
CA ALA A 1085 28.65 74.88 22.17
C ALA A 1085 27.45 74.76 21.22
N LEU A 1086 26.24 74.92 21.77
CA LEU A 1086 24.98 74.85 21.03
C LEU A 1086 24.28 76.20 21.13
N THR A 1087 24.21 76.96 20.04
CA THR A 1087 23.52 78.25 20.01
C THR A 1087 22.14 78.06 19.41
N ALA A 1088 21.08 78.35 20.17
CA ALA A 1088 19.71 78.20 19.69
C ALA A 1088 19.37 79.18 18.54
N GLY A 1089 18.65 78.69 17.53
CA GLY A 1089 18.05 79.51 16.47
C GLY A 1089 16.64 79.98 16.82
N THR A 1090 15.91 80.53 15.85
CA THR A 1090 14.53 81.03 16.05
C THR A 1090 13.46 79.93 16.05
N GLY A 1091 13.78 78.70 15.66
CA GLY A 1091 12.90 77.52 15.64
C GLY A 1091 13.31 76.41 16.63
N THR A 1092 12.71 75.22 16.51
CA THR A 1092 13.07 74.05 17.33
C THR A 1092 14.49 73.60 17.02
N PHE A 1093 15.39 73.71 18.00
CA PHE A 1093 16.81 73.37 17.85
C PHE A 1093 17.01 71.86 17.64
N SER A 1094 17.79 71.49 16.62
CA SER A 1094 18.20 70.10 16.35
C SER A 1094 19.66 70.09 15.89
N GLY A 1095 20.58 70.19 16.86
CA GLY A 1095 22.02 70.13 16.60
C GLY A 1095 22.49 68.68 16.51
N SER A 1096 23.46 68.42 15.63
CA SER A 1096 24.14 67.12 15.54
C SER A 1096 25.65 67.26 15.45
N LEU A 1097 26.35 66.25 15.96
CA LEU A 1097 27.80 66.10 15.89
C LEU A 1097 28.11 64.65 15.53
N THR A 1098 28.81 64.44 14.42
CA THR A 1098 29.29 63.12 13.99
C THR A 1098 30.79 63.09 14.02
N THR A 1099 31.36 62.04 14.61
CA THR A 1099 32.82 61.85 14.68
C THR A 1099 33.20 60.42 14.30
N LYS A 1100 34.37 60.24 13.66
CA LYS A 1100 34.95 58.92 13.39
C LYS A 1100 36.48 58.98 13.39
N LEU A 1101 37.11 57.85 13.71
CA LEU A 1101 38.51 57.60 13.40
C LEU A 1101 38.67 57.33 11.91
N VAL A 1102 39.58 58.04 11.24
CA VAL A 1102 39.85 57.90 9.80
C VAL A 1102 40.90 56.81 9.57
N GLY A 1103 40.83 56.13 8.43
CA GLY A 1103 41.79 55.12 8.00
C GLY A 1103 42.39 55.47 6.65
N ASP A 1104 43.44 54.77 6.26
CA ASP A 1104 44.22 55.10 5.05
C ASP A 1104 43.75 54.32 3.81
N ALA A 1105 43.79 54.96 2.63
CA ALA A 1105 43.35 54.36 1.36
C ALA A 1105 44.46 53.65 0.58
N ALA A 1106 45.72 53.92 0.88
CA ALA A 1106 46.88 53.30 0.27
C ALA A 1106 48.06 53.22 1.25
N TYR A 1107 49.00 52.30 0.99
CA TYR A 1107 50.28 52.22 1.70
C TYR A 1107 51.11 53.50 1.45
N PRO A 1108 51.90 54.02 2.40
CA PRO A 1108 52.59 55.29 2.23
C PRO A 1108 53.62 55.19 1.10
N HIS A 1109 53.70 56.25 0.28
CA HIS A 1109 54.67 56.30 -0.80
C HIS A 1109 56.03 56.75 -0.24
N LEU A 1110 56.87 55.77 0.10
CA LEU A 1110 58.18 56.02 0.69
C LEU A 1110 59.27 55.98 -0.38
N GLY A 1111 60.05 57.07 -0.52
CA GLY A 1111 61.18 57.17 -1.46
C GLY A 1111 62.45 56.43 -1.02
N GLY A 1112 62.31 55.37 -0.22
CA GLY A 1112 63.41 54.66 0.47
C GLY A 1112 62.90 53.41 1.22
N PRO A 1113 63.38 53.08 2.44
CA PRO A 1113 63.01 51.85 3.15
C PRO A 1113 61.49 51.65 3.28
N LEU A 1114 61.08 50.40 3.49
CA LEU A 1114 59.68 49.94 3.52
C LEU A 1114 58.85 50.51 4.69
N THR A 1115 59.54 51.11 5.64
CA THR A 1115 59.05 51.89 6.78
C THR A 1115 59.88 53.18 6.88
N ALA A 1116 59.32 54.23 7.48
CA ALA A 1116 59.98 55.52 7.59
C ALA A 1116 60.00 56.06 9.02
N LYS A 1117 60.48 57.30 9.22
CA LYS A 1117 60.28 58.04 10.47
C LYS A 1117 58.81 58.44 10.57
N ALA A 1118 58.27 58.57 11.78
CA ALA A 1118 56.87 58.91 11.98
C ALA A 1118 56.48 60.22 11.24
N ALA A 1119 57.30 61.27 11.38
CA ALA A 1119 57.10 62.55 10.69
C ALA A 1119 57.19 62.47 9.15
N THR A 1120 57.90 61.47 8.61
CA THR A 1120 57.97 61.25 7.16
C THR A 1120 56.70 60.57 6.63
N VAL A 1121 56.08 59.68 7.43
CA VAL A 1121 54.77 59.12 7.12
C VAL A 1121 53.69 60.21 7.24
N ASP A 1122 53.78 61.04 8.27
CA ASP A 1122 52.88 62.18 8.55
C ASP A 1122 52.93 63.27 7.46
N GLY A 1123 54.11 63.52 6.90
CA GLY A 1123 54.30 64.48 5.81
C GLY A 1123 54.02 63.94 4.40
N ASN A 1124 53.43 62.75 4.26
CA ASN A 1124 53.22 62.10 2.97
C ASN A 1124 52.13 62.82 2.16
N GLY A 1125 52.53 63.54 1.11
CA GLY A 1125 51.68 64.44 0.31
C GLY A 1125 50.50 63.82 -0.46
N GLY A 1126 50.20 62.54 -0.24
CA GLY A 1126 49.05 61.82 -0.79
C GLY A 1126 47.85 61.69 0.15
N GLY A 1127 47.88 62.25 1.37
CA GLY A 1127 46.77 62.19 2.33
C GLY A 1127 46.46 60.78 2.84
N ASN A 1128 47.50 59.96 3.02
CA ASN A 1128 47.41 58.60 3.60
C ASN A 1128 48.33 58.55 4.84
N ASP A 1129 48.00 59.40 5.80
CA ASP A 1129 48.72 59.66 7.04
C ASP A 1129 47.79 59.66 8.27
N ASP A 1130 46.65 58.97 8.18
CA ASP A 1130 45.55 59.10 9.15
C ASP A 1130 45.71 58.26 10.41
N PHE A 1131 46.40 57.12 10.31
CA PHE A 1131 46.70 56.27 11.45
C PHE A 1131 48.17 55.84 11.40
N ILE A 1132 49.03 56.45 12.22
CA ILE A 1132 50.49 56.20 12.16
C ILE A 1132 50.92 55.33 13.34
N TRP A 1133 51.53 54.19 13.02
CA TRP A 1133 51.93 53.18 14.00
C TRP A 1133 53.27 52.53 13.64
N SER A 1134 53.86 51.87 14.64
CA SER A 1134 55.11 51.13 14.54
C SER A 1134 54.92 49.68 14.99
N PRO A 1135 55.38 48.69 14.21
CA PRO A 1135 55.43 47.28 14.59
C PRO A 1135 56.56 46.91 15.56
N ASN A 1136 57.42 47.86 15.96
CA ASN A 1136 58.56 47.64 16.86
C ASN A 1136 59.49 46.48 16.42
N ALA A 1137 60.09 46.61 15.23
CA ALA A 1137 60.86 45.60 14.50
C ALA A 1137 61.91 44.85 15.32
N THR A 1138 62.65 45.54 16.18
CA THR A 1138 63.82 45.00 16.88
C THR A 1138 63.72 45.34 18.37
N THR A 1139 63.47 46.60 18.68
CA THR A 1139 63.18 47.16 20.00
C THR A 1139 61.89 48.01 19.95
N THR A 1140 61.51 48.64 21.06
CA THR A 1140 60.52 49.72 21.05
C THR A 1140 61.02 50.90 20.21
N SER A 1141 60.19 51.39 19.30
CA SER A 1141 60.54 52.44 18.34
C SER A 1141 60.25 53.84 18.88
N THR A 1142 61.22 54.74 18.73
CA THR A 1142 61.03 56.19 18.86
C THR A 1142 60.53 56.77 17.54
N ALA A 1143 59.94 57.98 17.56
CA ALA A 1143 59.44 58.67 16.37
C ALA A 1143 60.51 58.89 15.26
N HIS A 1144 61.80 58.83 15.60
CA HIS A 1144 62.92 59.02 14.67
C HIS A 1144 63.48 57.72 14.08
N ASN A 1145 63.06 56.55 14.57
CA ASN A 1145 63.45 55.27 13.99
C ASN A 1145 62.76 55.08 12.62
N LEU A 1146 63.39 54.32 11.71
CA LEU A 1146 62.82 53.98 10.40
C LEU A 1146 61.91 52.74 10.52
N ASP A 1147 60.88 52.83 11.34
CA ASP A 1147 60.00 51.70 11.68
C ASP A 1147 58.54 52.14 11.85
N TRP A 1148 58.12 53.17 11.10
CA TRP A 1148 56.76 53.69 11.12
C TRP A 1148 56.08 53.49 9.77
N THR A 1149 54.77 53.26 9.82
CA THR A 1149 53.89 53.12 8.66
C THR A 1149 52.49 53.65 8.98
N ASN A 1150 51.58 53.59 8.01
CA ASN A 1150 50.20 54.06 8.15
C ASN A 1150 49.20 52.91 8.39
N GLY A 1151 47.91 53.23 8.45
CA GLY A 1151 46.83 52.30 8.76
C GLY A 1151 46.31 51.45 7.60
N TYR A 1152 46.97 51.46 6.44
CA TYR A 1152 46.47 50.74 5.26
C TYR A 1152 46.48 49.22 5.46
N GLY A 1153 45.29 48.62 5.39
CA GLY A 1153 45.10 47.18 5.54
C GLY A 1153 45.04 46.69 7.00
N ILE A 1154 44.99 47.59 7.99
CA ILE A 1154 44.75 47.23 9.39
C ILE A 1154 43.38 46.56 9.53
N SER A 1155 43.35 45.43 10.24
CA SER A 1155 42.11 44.75 10.57
C SER A 1155 41.19 45.67 11.40
N GLY A 1156 39.97 45.87 10.91
CA GLY A 1156 38.93 46.68 11.56
C GLY A 1156 39.03 48.19 11.35
N LEU A 1157 40.04 48.69 10.61
CA LEU A 1157 40.12 50.08 10.17
C LEU A 1157 40.07 50.15 8.63
N PRO A 1158 38.90 50.27 8.01
CA PRO A 1158 38.80 50.39 6.56
C PRO A 1158 39.31 51.78 6.12
N SER A 1159 39.60 51.93 4.83
CA SER A 1159 40.09 53.20 4.24
C SER A 1159 39.15 54.39 4.41
N ALA A 1160 37.85 54.15 4.61
CA ALA A 1160 36.89 55.21 4.92
C ALA A 1160 36.83 55.59 6.41
N GLY A 1161 37.59 54.90 7.27
CA GLY A 1161 37.54 55.02 8.72
C GLY A 1161 36.47 54.16 9.39
N LEU A 1162 36.47 54.15 10.72
CA LEU A 1162 35.42 53.52 11.53
C LEU A 1162 34.04 54.15 11.24
N SER A 1163 32.98 53.43 11.61
CA SER A 1163 31.62 53.96 11.53
C SER A 1163 31.49 55.26 12.34
N GLY A 1164 30.81 56.25 11.77
CA GLY A 1164 30.53 57.52 12.44
C GLY A 1164 29.69 57.34 13.71
N GLN A 1165 30.10 58.00 14.78
CA GLN A 1165 29.32 58.16 16.01
C GLN A 1165 28.61 59.51 15.97
N THR A 1166 27.28 59.48 15.86
CA THR A 1166 26.44 60.68 15.82
C THR A 1166 25.78 60.92 17.18
N LEU A 1167 25.92 62.14 17.69
CA LEU A 1167 25.20 62.66 18.84
C LEU A 1167 24.21 63.72 18.36
N SER A 1168 22.99 63.70 18.90
CA SER A 1168 21.92 64.65 18.54
C SER A 1168 21.28 65.27 19.78
N LYS A 1169 20.81 66.52 19.67
CA LYS A 1169 20.10 67.25 20.74
C LYS A 1169 18.59 67.18 20.57
#